data_AF-A0A1G9IBI9-F1
#
_entry.id   AF-A0A1G9IBI9-F1
#
_cell.length_a   1.000
_cell.length_b   1.000
_cell.length_c   1.000
_cell.angle_alpha   90.00
_cell.angle_beta   90.00
_cell.angle_gamma   90.00
#
_symmetry.space_group_name_H-M   'P 1'
#
loop_
_entity.id
_entity.type
_entity.pdbx_description
1 polymer ?
#
loop_
_entity_poly.entity_id
_entity_poly.type
_entity_poly.pdbx_seq_one_letter_code
_entity_poly.pdbx_strand_id
1 'polypeptide(L)'
;MKKYLFCLLAGLSTGVMAQERTSNWKGFERIDFPFQNTQAFLVKPYRAVPGNPWVWRAHFPAWHTEMDSILLSRGFHVAYVNTNDQFGHPKAMQVWDDFYAYLVGDKHLAPKVALEGVSRGGLYVYGWAKRNPDKVSCIYAEAPVCDPKSWPGGKGKSPGSAQDWALWKKLYGLTDEEAATFPDIPLNDLNGLAAFKVPVIHVVSLQDKLVPNDENTFPFLNNYMKAGGPASAYPMSRGAQTLEGHHFPIEHPEQFADFLYDHSVPVAQPLKRQAYIEPNAGLGRSLEKFAATKKGTVAFLGGSITHNPGWRTKVIQYLKERFPETQFTIISAGIPSLGSTPHAFRFQTDVLKKGTPDLLFLESAVNDRVNGFSTDAQKKALEGILRQLYSANPQADAVLMAFADPEKNEDFAKGQTPPEVLIHQELARYYGIPFLNLAREVYDRIHAGEFSWQYDFKDLHPSPFGQEIYFQTMKELLRLPAKAALRTLPALRSPYAYSAGRYRSLTEAIKTKGFERIESWKPTDKTGTREGFVDVPMLVATQAGASFEFPFTGRAVGIAVISGPDAGILSYRIDGGKPRRLDLFTQWSTQLHLPWYLMLGDDLKPGKHTLHVELLPQEDAGRKGNACRIVHFLVNE
;
A
#
# COMPACT_ATOMS: atom_id res chain seq x y z
N MET A 1 40.64 26.09 18.89
CA MET A 1 39.88 27.27 18.40
C MET A 1 40.35 27.65 17.00
N LYS A 2 39.67 27.20 15.95
CA LYS A 2 39.73 27.75 14.59
C LYS A 2 38.37 27.43 13.94
N LYS A 3 37.54 28.46 13.74
CA LYS A 3 36.24 28.38 13.08
C LYS A 3 36.50 28.27 11.57
N TYR A 4 35.96 27.23 10.94
CA TYR A 4 35.86 27.17 9.48
C TYR A 4 34.50 27.74 9.06
N LEU A 5 34.57 28.82 8.29
CA LEU A 5 33.46 29.54 7.69
C LEU A 5 33.04 28.78 6.42
N PHE A 6 31.86 28.17 6.44
CA PHE A 6 31.24 27.61 5.22
C PHE A 6 30.47 28.73 4.52
N CYS A 7 30.97 29.20 3.38
CA CYS A 7 30.25 30.11 2.50
C CYS A 7 29.08 29.38 1.83
N LEU A 8 27.85 29.70 2.22
CA LEU A 8 26.67 29.45 1.40
C LEU A 8 26.67 30.42 0.22
N LEU A 9 26.84 29.89 -0.99
CA LEU A 9 26.44 30.59 -2.22
C LEU A 9 24.91 30.55 -2.31
N ALA A 10 24.28 31.59 -1.75
CA ALA A 10 22.89 31.89 -2.00
C ALA A 10 22.76 32.49 -3.41
N GLY A 11 22.19 31.73 -4.35
CA GLY A 11 21.63 32.31 -5.56
C GLY A 11 20.43 33.17 -5.18
N LEU A 12 20.62 34.48 -5.14
CA LEU A 12 19.54 35.46 -4.98
C LEU A 12 18.70 35.48 -6.27
N SER A 13 17.71 34.61 -6.36
CA SER A 13 16.51 34.94 -7.13
C SER A 13 15.69 35.89 -6.27
N THR A 14 15.72 37.18 -6.57
CA THR A 14 14.75 38.16 -6.06
C THR A 14 13.39 37.86 -6.71
N GLY A 15 12.78 36.75 -6.31
CA GLY A 15 11.34 36.55 -6.47
C GLY A 15 10.66 37.40 -5.41
N VAL A 16 9.82 38.32 -5.84
CA VAL A 16 8.88 39.00 -4.92
C VAL A 16 8.10 37.90 -4.21
N MET A 17 8.39 37.65 -2.93
CA MET A 17 7.54 36.80 -2.09
C MET A 17 6.18 37.48 -2.07
N ALA A 18 5.23 36.96 -2.84
CA ALA A 18 3.88 37.48 -2.84
C ALA A 18 3.33 37.39 -1.40
N GLN A 19 3.05 38.56 -0.84
CA GLN A 19 2.86 38.78 0.58
C GLN A 19 1.50 38.24 1.05
N GLU A 20 1.45 37.61 2.23
CA GLU A 20 0.18 37.27 2.88
C GLU A 20 -0.67 38.55 3.07
N ARG A 21 -1.96 38.48 2.75
CA ARG A 21 -2.89 39.59 2.92
C ARG A 21 -3.89 39.25 4.01
N THR A 22 -3.90 40.04 5.07
CA THR A 22 -4.93 39.93 6.11
C THR A 22 -6.11 40.86 5.81
N SER A 23 -7.33 40.36 5.98
CA SER A 23 -8.58 41.09 5.79
C SER A 23 -9.61 40.70 6.86
N ASN A 24 -10.65 41.51 7.01
CA ASN A 24 -11.81 41.16 7.84
C ASN A 24 -12.85 40.43 6.97
N TRP A 25 -13.24 39.23 7.40
CA TRP A 25 -14.31 38.46 6.77
C TRP A 25 -15.40 38.18 7.80
N LYS A 26 -16.54 38.87 7.68
CA LYS A 26 -17.68 38.77 8.61
C LYS A 26 -17.29 38.90 10.10
N GLY A 27 -16.33 39.78 10.40
CA GLY A 27 -15.79 39.97 11.76
C GLY A 27 -14.54 39.15 12.08
N PHE A 28 -14.28 38.06 11.36
CA PHE A 28 -13.14 37.18 11.59
C PHE A 28 -11.90 37.59 10.80
N GLU A 29 -10.72 37.24 11.31
CA GLU A 29 -9.45 37.44 10.63
C GLU A 29 -9.31 36.42 9.50
N ARG A 30 -9.20 36.90 8.25
CA ARG A 30 -8.93 36.09 7.06
C ARG A 30 -7.53 36.41 6.53
N ILE A 31 -6.76 35.36 6.28
CA ILE A 31 -5.41 35.45 5.72
C ILE A 31 -5.46 34.80 4.33
N ASP A 32 -5.28 35.60 3.28
CA ASP A 32 -5.15 35.15 1.90
C ASP A 32 -3.65 35.05 1.53
N PHE A 33 -3.26 33.97 0.87
CA PHE A 33 -1.86 33.73 0.50
C PHE A 33 -1.74 32.89 -0.77
N PRO A 34 -0.66 33.10 -1.56
CA PRO A 34 -0.32 32.18 -2.64
C PRO A 34 0.07 30.81 -2.05
N PHE A 35 -0.44 29.73 -2.63
CA PHE A 35 -0.04 28.38 -2.29
C PHE A 35 0.31 27.63 -3.57
N GLN A 36 1.59 27.31 -3.75
CA GLN A 36 2.13 26.82 -5.03
C GLN A 36 1.73 27.77 -6.17
N ASN A 37 1.13 27.25 -7.24
CA ASN A 37 0.69 28.04 -8.40
C ASN A 37 -0.77 28.50 -8.31
N THR A 38 -1.34 28.56 -7.10
CA THR A 38 -2.74 28.96 -6.87
C THR A 38 -2.90 29.87 -5.63
N GLN A 39 -4.13 30.24 -5.30
CA GLN A 39 -4.49 31.03 -4.13
C GLN A 39 -5.16 30.16 -3.07
N ALA A 40 -4.88 30.46 -1.80
CA ALA A 40 -5.48 29.83 -0.65
C ALA A 40 -5.87 30.88 0.39
N PHE A 41 -6.74 30.50 1.33
CA PHE A 41 -7.00 31.32 2.50
C PHE A 41 -7.22 30.47 3.75
N LEU A 42 -7.01 31.11 4.91
CA LEU A 42 -7.34 30.61 6.23
C LEU A 42 -8.11 31.69 6.99
N VAL A 43 -9.28 31.35 7.51
CA VAL A 43 -10.05 32.21 8.43
C VAL A 43 -9.91 31.67 9.84
N LYS A 44 -9.56 32.55 10.77
CA LYS A 44 -9.27 32.20 12.16
C LYS A 44 -10.45 32.54 13.08
N PRO A 45 -10.77 31.68 14.06
CA PRO A 45 -11.71 32.02 15.10
C PRO A 45 -11.11 33.06 16.06
N TYR A 46 -11.94 33.78 16.81
CA TYR A 46 -11.45 34.65 17.89
C TYR A 46 -10.73 33.87 18.98
N ARG A 47 -11.24 32.67 19.30
CA ARG A 47 -10.65 31.74 20.26
C ARG A 47 -10.82 30.32 19.74
N ALA A 48 -9.71 29.66 19.40
CA ALA A 48 -9.73 28.29 18.92
C ALA A 48 -10.10 27.30 20.04
N VAL A 49 -10.82 26.23 19.66
CA VAL A 49 -11.00 25.03 20.50
C VAL A 49 -9.66 24.29 20.62
N PRO A 50 -9.35 23.64 21.76
CA PRO A 50 -8.13 22.84 21.91
C PRO A 50 -7.94 21.85 20.76
N GLY A 51 -6.74 21.86 20.16
CA GLY A 51 -6.40 21.02 19.01
C GLY A 51 -6.69 21.64 17.64
N ASN A 52 -7.20 22.87 17.57
CA ASN A 52 -7.41 23.64 16.33
C ASN A 52 -8.23 22.88 15.25
N PRO A 53 -9.47 22.45 15.55
CA PRO A 53 -10.33 21.81 14.55
C PRO A 53 -10.61 22.79 13.40
N TRP A 54 -10.88 22.22 12.22
CA TRP A 54 -11.04 23.01 11.01
C TRP A 54 -11.94 22.32 9.99
N VAL A 55 -12.62 23.17 9.20
CA VAL A 55 -13.38 22.77 8.02
C VAL A 55 -12.64 23.22 6.77
N TRP A 56 -12.61 22.33 5.77
CA TRP A 56 -11.99 22.59 4.49
C TRP A 56 -13.06 22.60 3.40
N ARG A 57 -13.29 23.79 2.85
CA ARG A 57 -14.24 24.00 1.76
C ARG A 57 -13.65 23.55 0.42
N ALA A 58 -14.45 22.86 -0.36
CA ALA A 58 -14.19 22.48 -1.74
C ALA A 58 -15.12 23.23 -2.68
N HIS A 59 -14.56 24.01 -3.60
CA HIS A 59 -15.31 24.78 -4.60
C HIS A 59 -16.28 25.81 -3.97
N PHE A 60 -16.61 26.88 -4.70
CA PHE A 60 -17.55 27.93 -4.24
C PHE A 60 -17.42 28.37 -2.76
N PRO A 61 -16.24 28.76 -2.27
CA PRO A 61 -16.01 29.02 -0.84
C PRO A 61 -16.80 30.21 -0.26
N ALA A 62 -17.52 30.96 -1.09
CA ALA A 62 -18.37 32.08 -0.68
C ALA A 62 -19.87 31.72 -0.63
N TRP A 63 -20.25 30.52 -1.06
CA TRP A 63 -21.64 30.04 -1.05
C TRP A 63 -22.01 29.46 0.32
N HIS A 64 -23.23 29.74 0.80
CA HIS A 64 -23.78 29.33 2.11
C HIS A 64 -22.77 29.36 3.27
N THR A 65 -22.31 30.57 3.59
CA THR A 65 -21.22 30.80 4.57
C THR A 65 -21.75 31.07 5.98
N GLU A 66 -23.02 30.77 6.24
CA GLU A 66 -23.65 30.83 7.56
C GLU A 66 -23.03 29.79 8.50
N MET A 67 -22.87 28.54 8.03
CA MET A 67 -22.25 27.44 8.80
C MET A 67 -20.80 27.78 9.19
N ASP A 68 -20.01 28.34 8.27
CA ASP A 68 -18.65 28.82 8.55
C ASP A 68 -18.63 29.84 9.70
N SER A 69 -19.57 30.79 9.70
CA SER A 69 -19.63 31.85 10.71
C SER A 69 -19.96 31.26 12.09
N ILE A 70 -20.85 30.28 12.13
CA ILE A 70 -21.21 29.54 13.36
C ILE A 70 -19.99 28.77 13.86
N LEU A 71 -19.33 27.99 13.00
CA LEU A 71 -18.14 27.22 13.34
C LEU A 71 -16.98 28.11 13.83
N LEU A 72 -16.69 29.23 13.16
CA LEU A 72 -15.68 30.21 13.57
C LEU A 72 -16.00 30.82 14.94
N SER A 73 -17.28 31.14 15.20
CA SER A 73 -17.71 31.64 16.52
C SER A 73 -17.50 30.60 17.63
N ARG A 74 -17.55 29.31 17.27
CA ARG A 74 -17.34 28.16 18.16
C ARG A 74 -15.89 27.68 18.22
N GLY A 75 -14.96 28.37 17.55
CA GLY A 75 -13.53 28.09 17.64
C GLY A 75 -12.94 27.16 16.58
N PHE A 76 -13.64 26.92 15.47
CA PHE A 76 -13.09 26.24 14.29
C PHE A 76 -12.33 27.20 13.38
N HIS A 77 -11.39 26.68 12.60
CA HIS A 77 -10.80 27.38 11.46
C HIS A 77 -11.54 27.01 10.17
N VAL A 78 -11.55 27.91 9.19
CA VAL A 78 -12.07 27.64 7.84
C VAL A 78 -10.95 27.80 6.83
N ALA A 79 -10.70 26.78 6.02
CA ALA A 79 -9.63 26.78 5.04
C ALA A 79 -10.12 26.48 3.62
N TYR A 80 -9.38 26.98 2.63
CA TYR A 80 -9.65 26.76 1.22
C TYR A 80 -8.38 26.89 0.38
N VAL A 81 -8.27 26.07 -0.66
CA VAL A 81 -7.26 26.18 -1.71
C VAL A 81 -7.94 26.10 -3.07
N ASN A 82 -7.59 26.99 -4.00
CA ASN A 82 -8.25 27.07 -5.29
C ASN A 82 -7.72 26.01 -6.27
N THR A 83 -8.52 24.97 -6.50
CA THR A 83 -8.28 23.95 -7.53
C THR A 83 -9.48 23.78 -8.45
N ASN A 84 -10.35 24.80 -8.58
CA ASN A 84 -11.74 24.68 -9.06
C ASN A 84 -11.92 24.10 -10.49
N ASP A 85 -10.93 24.24 -11.37
CA ASP A 85 -11.01 23.79 -12.76
C ASP A 85 -10.45 22.38 -12.99
N GLN A 86 -10.18 21.64 -11.92
CA GLN A 86 -9.49 20.35 -12.00
C GLN A 86 -10.39 19.14 -11.67
N PHE A 87 -11.66 19.33 -11.36
CA PHE A 87 -12.68 18.29 -11.18
C PHE A 87 -12.27 17.08 -10.32
N GLY A 88 -11.51 17.30 -9.23
CA GLY A 88 -11.02 16.20 -8.40
C GLY A 88 -9.88 15.36 -9.01
N HIS A 89 -9.30 15.80 -10.13
CA HIS A 89 -8.19 15.14 -10.83
C HIS A 89 -7.00 14.90 -9.90
N PRO A 90 -6.21 13.82 -10.09
CA PRO A 90 -5.03 13.53 -9.28
C PRO A 90 -4.06 14.71 -9.07
N LYS A 91 -3.89 15.58 -10.08
CA LYS A 91 -3.12 16.83 -9.95
C LYS A 91 -3.68 17.77 -8.87
N ALA A 92 -5.00 17.90 -8.77
CA ALA A 92 -5.65 18.67 -7.70
C ALA A 92 -5.45 17.99 -6.35
N MET A 93 -5.61 16.65 -6.32
CA MET A 93 -5.46 15.88 -5.08
C MET A 93 -4.04 15.95 -4.51
N GLN A 94 -3.02 16.14 -5.35
CA GLN A 94 -1.65 16.42 -4.91
C GLN A 94 -1.53 17.80 -4.24
N VAL A 95 -2.10 18.84 -4.84
CA VAL A 95 -2.17 20.19 -4.21
C VAL A 95 -2.90 20.12 -2.87
N TRP A 96 -3.98 19.34 -2.79
CA TRP A 96 -4.71 19.10 -1.56
C TRP A 96 -3.84 18.37 -0.51
N ASP A 97 -3.17 17.27 -0.86
CA ASP A 97 -2.27 16.59 0.08
C ASP A 97 -1.18 17.54 0.62
N ASP A 98 -0.63 18.43 -0.21
CA ASP A 98 0.39 19.40 0.20
C ASP A 98 -0.21 20.52 1.08
N PHE A 99 -1.40 21.00 0.75
CA PHE A 99 -2.12 22.01 1.54
C PHE A 99 -2.50 21.47 2.91
N TYR A 100 -3.00 20.23 2.98
CA TYR A 100 -3.23 19.53 4.24
C TYR A 100 -1.95 19.45 5.08
N ALA A 101 -0.83 19.05 4.46
CA ALA A 101 0.44 18.93 5.17
C ALA A 101 0.90 20.27 5.73
N TYR A 102 0.74 21.37 4.98
CA TYR A 102 1.01 22.73 5.43
C TYR A 102 0.10 23.15 6.61
N LEU A 103 -1.21 22.89 6.51
CA LEU A 103 -2.15 23.30 7.56
C LEU A 103 -1.93 22.54 8.87
N VAL A 104 -1.64 21.23 8.80
CA VAL A 104 -1.38 20.42 10.00
C VAL A 104 0.03 20.64 10.54
N GLY A 105 1.03 20.72 9.66
CA GLY A 105 2.44 20.88 10.02
C GLY A 105 2.78 22.29 10.50
N ASP A 106 2.53 23.29 9.66
CA ASP A 106 2.96 24.67 9.85
C ASP A 106 1.92 25.54 10.56
N LYS A 107 0.62 25.30 10.31
CA LYS A 107 -0.48 26.03 10.99
C LYS A 107 -1.04 25.29 12.20
N HIS A 108 -0.51 24.10 12.51
CA HIS A 108 -0.87 23.30 13.68
C HIS A 108 -2.38 23.03 13.82
N LEU A 109 -3.07 22.87 12.68
CA LEU A 109 -4.48 22.47 12.66
C LEU A 109 -4.64 20.97 12.99
N ALA A 110 -5.86 20.58 13.37
CA ALA A 110 -6.19 19.21 13.75
C ALA A 110 -5.79 18.18 12.66
N PRO A 111 -5.24 17.01 13.04
CA PRO A 111 -4.90 15.94 12.08
C PRO A 111 -6.10 15.28 11.39
N LYS A 112 -7.32 15.51 11.89
CA LYS A 112 -8.54 15.08 11.20
C LYS A 112 -9.35 16.31 10.81
N VAL A 113 -9.67 16.41 9.52
CA VAL A 113 -10.36 17.55 8.93
C VAL A 113 -11.81 17.23 8.59
N ALA A 114 -12.70 18.18 8.83
CA ALA A 114 -14.05 18.14 8.28
C ALA A 114 -14.04 18.66 6.84
N LEU A 115 -14.58 17.89 5.90
CA LEU A 115 -14.66 18.30 4.50
C LEU A 115 -16.05 18.86 4.19
N GLU A 116 -16.07 19.97 3.46
CA GLU A 116 -17.29 20.58 2.96
C GLU A 116 -17.24 20.67 1.42
N GLY A 117 -18.20 20.06 0.73
CA GLY A 117 -18.29 20.12 -0.72
C GLY A 117 -19.63 20.66 -1.19
N VAL A 118 -19.62 21.68 -2.06
CA VAL A 118 -20.85 22.23 -2.67
C VAL A 118 -20.86 21.93 -4.16
N SER A 119 -21.95 21.36 -4.67
CA SER A 119 -22.14 21.05 -6.09
C SER A 119 -20.97 20.21 -6.62
N ARG A 120 -20.26 20.68 -7.65
CA ARG A 120 -19.04 20.03 -8.19
C ARG A 120 -17.89 19.87 -7.17
N GLY A 121 -17.97 20.54 -6.02
CA GLY A 121 -17.12 20.29 -4.85
C GLY A 121 -17.15 18.83 -4.37
N GLY A 122 -18.26 18.11 -4.62
CA GLY A 122 -18.39 16.66 -4.36
C GLY A 122 -17.27 15.82 -4.98
N LEU A 123 -16.83 16.15 -6.20
CA LEU A 123 -15.73 15.45 -6.88
C LEU A 123 -14.40 15.57 -6.12
N TYR A 124 -14.17 16.70 -5.44
CA TYR A 124 -12.94 16.98 -4.71
C TYR A 124 -12.93 16.34 -3.32
N VAL A 125 -13.99 16.56 -2.52
CA VAL A 125 -14.03 16.04 -1.15
C VAL A 125 -13.98 14.51 -1.14
N TYR A 126 -14.74 13.85 -2.02
CA TYR A 126 -14.69 12.39 -2.13
C TYR A 126 -13.45 11.90 -2.84
N GLY A 127 -12.93 12.64 -3.82
CA GLY A 127 -11.64 12.37 -4.43
C GLY A 127 -10.53 12.30 -3.38
N TRP A 128 -10.47 13.27 -2.47
CA TRP A 128 -9.44 13.34 -1.44
C TRP A 128 -9.70 12.36 -0.28
N ALA A 129 -10.93 12.26 0.20
CA ALA A 129 -11.30 11.40 1.33
C ALA A 129 -11.02 9.92 1.07
N LYS A 130 -11.33 9.40 -0.14
CA LYS A 130 -11.02 8.00 -0.50
C LYS A 130 -9.52 7.66 -0.44
N ARG A 131 -8.66 8.68 -0.62
CA ARG A 131 -7.19 8.57 -0.64
C ARG A 131 -6.54 8.84 0.72
N ASN A 132 -7.31 9.38 1.66
CA ASN A 132 -6.86 9.87 2.95
C ASN A 132 -7.92 9.61 4.05
N PRO A 133 -8.54 8.41 4.13
CA PRO A 133 -9.72 8.21 4.98
C PRO A 133 -9.42 8.35 6.47
N ASP A 134 -8.16 8.14 6.88
CA ASP A 134 -7.70 8.29 8.26
C ASP A 134 -7.51 9.76 8.70
N LYS A 135 -7.56 10.70 7.74
CA LYS A 135 -7.41 12.15 7.96
C LYS A 135 -8.74 12.90 7.94
N VAL A 136 -9.86 12.22 7.75
CA VAL A 136 -11.19 12.86 7.66
C VAL A 136 -11.96 12.62 8.96
N SER A 137 -12.51 13.68 9.54
CA SER A 137 -13.41 13.58 10.69
C SER A 137 -14.86 13.30 10.24
N CYS A 138 -15.36 14.08 9.29
CA CYS A 138 -16.68 13.93 8.67
C CYS A 138 -16.74 14.65 7.32
N ILE A 139 -17.81 14.41 6.55
CA ILE A 139 -18.07 15.07 5.27
C ILE A 139 -19.48 15.65 5.27
N TYR A 140 -19.59 16.96 5.07
CA TYR A 140 -20.82 17.64 4.70
C TYR A 140 -20.79 17.95 3.20
N ALA A 141 -21.88 17.62 2.50
CA ALA A 141 -21.94 17.85 1.06
C ALA A 141 -23.30 18.42 0.64
N GLU A 142 -23.30 19.58 0.00
CA GLU A 142 -24.49 20.27 -0.50
C GLU A 142 -24.66 20.02 -2.00
N ALA A 143 -25.82 19.48 -2.40
CA ALA A 143 -26.15 19.13 -3.79
C ALA A 143 -24.97 18.49 -4.58
N PRO A 144 -24.25 17.50 -4.01
CA PRO A 144 -22.93 17.16 -4.50
C PRO A 144 -22.99 16.39 -5.81
N VAL A 145 -22.10 16.76 -6.73
CA VAL A 145 -21.78 15.93 -7.89
C VAL A 145 -20.98 14.74 -7.41
N CYS A 146 -21.55 13.54 -7.55
CA CYS A 146 -20.91 12.27 -7.24
C CYS A 146 -20.61 11.45 -8.50
N ASP A 147 -21.24 11.77 -9.63
CA ASP A 147 -20.97 11.13 -10.91
C ASP A 147 -20.67 12.17 -12.02
N PRO A 148 -19.41 12.24 -12.52
CA PRO A 148 -19.07 13.13 -13.64
C PRO A 148 -19.85 12.84 -14.92
N LYS A 149 -20.42 11.64 -15.08
CA LYS A 149 -21.26 11.26 -16.23
C LYS A 149 -22.66 11.88 -16.13
N SER A 150 -23.18 12.07 -14.91
CA SER A 150 -24.40 12.84 -14.66
C SER A 150 -24.12 14.31 -14.96
N TRP A 151 -23.29 14.95 -14.14
CA TRP A 151 -22.78 16.29 -14.39
C TRP A 151 -21.25 16.27 -14.25
N PRO A 152 -20.46 16.78 -15.22
CA PRO A 152 -20.89 17.58 -16.36
C PRO A 152 -21.33 16.77 -17.60
N GLY A 153 -21.28 15.43 -17.58
CA GLY A 153 -21.43 14.61 -18.77
C GLY A 153 -22.78 14.62 -19.47
N GLY A 154 -23.87 14.92 -18.77
CA GLY A 154 -25.23 14.93 -19.32
C GLY A 154 -25.63 13.58 -19.92
N LYS A 155 -25.12 12.47 -19.36
CA LYS A 155 -25.36 11.10 -19.84
C LYS A 155 -26.56 10.41 -19.17
N GLY A 156 -27.29 11.17 -18.36
CA GLY A 156 -28.52 10.77 -17.68
C GLY A 156 -29.61 11.84 -17.85
N LYS A 157 -30.35 12.08 -16.77
CA LYS A 157 -31.39 13.12 -16.62
C LYS A 157 -30.79 14.52 -16.47
N SER A 158 -29.57 14.65 -15.94
CA SER A 158 -28.90 15.96 -15.88
C SER A 158 -28.73 16.54 -17.28
N PRO A 159 -28.98 17.84 -17.49
CA PRO A 159 -28.67 18.50 -18.76
C PRO A 159 -27.16 18.59 -19.01
N GLY A 160 -26.31 18.33 -18.00
CA GLY A 160 -24.87 18.39 -18.09
C GLY A 160 -24.32 19.80 -18.36
N SER A 161 -23.06 19.85 -18.78
CA SER A 161 -22.36 21.03 -19.28
C SER A 161 -21.37 20.59 -20.33
N ALA A 162 -21.68 20.81 -21.62
CA ALA A 162 -20.84 20.33 -22.72
C ALA A 162 -19.40 20.87 -22.65
N GLN A 163 -19.24 22.12 -22.21
CA GLN A 163 -17.93 22.75 -22.03
C GLN A 163 -17.14 22.10 -20.90
N ASP A 164 -17.75 21.92 -19.72
CA ASP A 164 -17.09 21.28 -18.57
C ASP A 164 -16.81 19.79 -18.86
N TRP A 165 -17.67 19.09 -19.60
CA TRP A 165 -17.44 17.70 -20.01
C TRP A 165 -16.24 17.57 -20.94
N ALA A 166 -16.12 18.47 -21.92
CA ALA A 166 -14.96 18.51 -22.80
C ALA A 166 -13.66 18.81 -22.03
N LEU A 167 -13.72 19.73 -21.05
CA LEU A 167 -12.58 20.04 -20.18
C LEU A 167 -12.21 18.84 -19.30
N TRP A 168 -13.19 18.18 -18.70
CA TRP A 168 -12.98 16.99 -17.87
C TRP A 168 -12.33 15.85 -18.65
N LYS A 169 -12.87 15.49 -19.83
CA LYS A 169 -12.26 14.47 -20.70
C LYS A 169 -10.83 14.82 -21.09
N LYS A 170 -10.58 16.08 -21.48
CA LYS A 170 -9.24 16.55 -21.83
C LYS A 170 -8.27 16.46 -20.65
N LEU A 171 -8.72 16.80 -19.45
CA LEU A 171 -7.89 16.79 -18.25
C LEU A 171 -7.44 15.37 -17.88
N TYR A 172 -8.33 14.39 -17.99
CA TYR A 172 -8.05 12.98 -17.73
C TYR A 172 -7.50 12.23 -18.96
N GLY A 173 -7.43 12.85 -20.13
CA GLY A 173 -6.94 12.25 -21.37
C GLY A 173 -7.85 11.15 -21.93
N LEU A 174 -9.18 11.28 -21.78
CA LEU A 174 -10.16 10.23 -22.09
C LEU A 174 -10.83 10.42 -23.45
N THR A 175 -11.12 9.31 -24.14
CA THR A 175 -12.13 9.27 -25.22
C THR A 175 -13.56 9.27 -24.64
N ASP A 176 -14.58 9.35 -25.51
CA ASP A 176 -15.97 9.25 -25.05
C ASP A 176 -16.32 7.85 -24.51
N GLU A 177 -15.75 6.79 -25.07
CA GLU A 177 -15.95 5.41 -24.62
C GLU A 177 -15.28 5.17 -23.26
N GLU A 178 -14.06 5.67 -23.08
CA GLU A 178 -13.34 5.59 -21.80
C GLU A 178 -14.04 6.42 -20.73
N ALA A 179 -14.51 7.62 -21.07
CA ALA A 179 -15.26 8.50 -20.17
C ALA A 179 -16.58 7.87 -19.69
N ALA A 180 -17.26 7.08 -20.53
CA ALA A 180 -18.50 6.41 -20.17
C ALA A 180 -18.32 5.32 -19.09
N THR A 181 -17.12 4.76 -18.97
CA THR A 181 -16.78 3.68 -18.04
C THR A 181 -15.72 4.08 -17.01
N PHE A 182 -15.41 5.37 -16.90
CA PHE A 182 -14.35 5.88 -16.04
C PHE A 182 -14.59 5.49 -14.56
N PRO A 183 -13.68 4.72 -13.94
CA PRO A 183 -13.98 4.07 -12.66
C PRO A 183 -13.71 4.97 -11.45
N ASP A 184 -12.78 5.93 -11.52
CA ASP A 184 -12.41 6.74 -10.37
C ASP A 184 -13.34 7.93 -10.17
N ILE A 185 -14.54 7.62 -9.69
CA ILE A 185 -15.59 8.59 -9.36
C ILE A 185 -16.00 8.44 -7.89
N PRO A 186 -16.63 9.44 -7.28
CA PRO A 186 -17.12 9.36 -5.90
C PRO A 186 -18.00 8.15 -5.58
N LEU A 187 -18.76 7.61 -6.53
CA LEU A 187 -19.63 6.45 -6.32
C LEU A 187 -18.90 5.11 -6.11
N ASN A 188 -17.61 5.04 -6.42
CA ASN A 188 -16.81 3.80 -6.45
C ASN A 188 -15.70 3.81 -5.40
N ASP A 189 -15.17 2.62 -5.08
CA ASP A 189 -14.03 2.38 -4.16
C ASP A 189 -14.24 2.89 -2.73
N LEU A 190 -15.49 2.85 -2.27
CA LEU A 190 -15.91 3.37 -0.97
C LEU A 190 -15.52 2.51 0.23
N ASN A 191 -15.11 1.25 0.03
CA ASN A 191 -14.77 0.31 1.11
C ASN A 191 -13.67 0.86 2.02
N GLY A 192 -12.65 1.53 1.47
CA GLY A 192 -11.58 2.13 2.26
C GLY A 192 -12.10 3.25 3.17
N LEU A 193 -12.90 4.17 2.62
CA LEU A 193 -13.50 5.26 3.40
C LEU A 193 -14.52 4.75 4.44
N ALA A 194 -15.32 3.75 4.08
CA ALA A 194 -16.33 3.16 4.95
C ALA A 194 -15.69 2.38 6.12
N ALA A 195 -14.53 1.76 5.89
CA ALA A 195 -13.79 1.04 6.93
C ALA A 195 -13.32 1.97 8.08
N PHE A 196 -13.13 3.27 7.81
CA PHE A 196 -12.81 4.28 8.83
C PHE A 196 -14.05 4.93 9.46
N LYS A 197 -15.26 4.50 9.07
CA LYS A 197 -16.53 4.98 9.62
C LYS A 197 -16.70 6.50 9.55
N VAL A 198 -16.18 7.13 8.50
CA VAL A 198 -16.29 8.59 8.28
C VAL A 198 -17.77 8.98 8.11
N PRO A 199 -18.37 9.79 9.00
CA PRO A 199 -19.75 10.22 8.87
C PRO A 199 -19.96 11.13 7.67
N VAL A 200 -21.04 10.88 6.91
CA VAL A 200 -21.43 11.67 5.74
C VAL A 200 -22.85 12.20 5.88
N ILE A 201 -23.05 13.49 5.60
CA ILE A 201 -24.38 14.07 5.40
C ILE A 201 -24.45 14.79 4.05
N HIS A 202 -25.47 14.47 3.26
CA HIS A 202 -25.81 15.20 2.04
C HIS A 202 -27.01 16.12 2.31
N VAL A 203 -26.90 17.41 1.98
CA VAL A 203 -28.01 18.36 2.01
C VAL A 203 -28.44 18.68 0.59
N VAL A 204 -29.70 18.43 0.25
CA VAL A 204 -30.13 18.41 -1.16
C VAL A 204 -31.51 19.01 -1.34
N SER A 205 -31.77 19.59 -2.51
CA SER A 205 -33.14 19.79 -2.99
C SER A 205 -33.62 18.54 -3.73
N LEU A 206 -34.85 18.09 -3.48
CA LEU A 206 -35.43 16.98 -4.23
C LEU A 206 -35.83 17.37 -5.66
N GLN A 207 -35.83 18.67 -5.96
CA GLN A 207 -36.19 19.22 -7.26
C GLN A 207 -34.96 19.55 -8.13
N ASP A 208 -33.74 19.28 -7.65
CA ASP A 208 -32.50 19.55 -8.38
C ASP A 208 -32.44 18.78 -9.70
N LYS A 209 -32.54 19.51 -10.82
CA LYS A 209 -32.41 18.93 -12.17
C LYS A 209 -30.99 19.01 -12.72
N LEU A 210 -30.11 19.83 -12.14
CA LEU A 210 -28.73 19.98 -12.61
C LEU A 210 -27.85 18.85 -12.08
N VAL A 211 -28.02 18.51 -10.81
CA VAL A 211 -27.35 17.39 -10.14
C VAL A 211 -28.41 16.47 -9.54
N PRO A 212 -29.13 15.68 -10.38
CA PRO A 212 -30.24 14.85 -9.91
C PRO A 212 -29.81 13.88 -8.80
N ASN A 213 -30.59 13.81 -7.72
CA ASN A 213 -30.30 12.96 -6.58
C ASN A 213 -30.24 11.47 -6.93
N ASP A 214 -31.09 11.02 -7.86
CA ASP A 214 -31.13 9.64 -8.38
C ASP A 214 -29.83 9.22 -9.08
N GLU A 215 -29.00 10.18 -9.48
CA GLU A 215 -27.75 9.95 -10.20
C GLU A 215 -26.50 10.20 -9.33
N ASN A 216 -26.66 10.96 -8.24
CA ASN A 216 -25.55 11.41 -7.41
C ASN A 216 -25.73 11.00 -5.94
N THR A 217 -26.57 11.71 -5.19
CA THR A 217 -26.75 11.51 -3.74
C THR A 217 -27.25 10.12 -3.38
N PHE A 218 -28.35 9.65 -3.95
CA PHE A 218 -28.93 8.36 -3.53
C PHE A 218 -28.05 7.16 -3.89
N PRO A 219 -27.46 7.07 -5.10
CA PRO A 219 -26.48 6.03 -5.40
C PRO A 219 -25.27 6.07 -4.46
N PHE A 220 -24.74 7.27 -4.17
CA PHE A 220 -23.61 7.42 -3.26
C PHE A 220 -23.93 6.86 -1.88
N LEU A 221 -25.02 7.32 -1.25
CA LEU A 221 -25.40 6.92 0.10
C LEU A 221 -25.68 5.40 0.16
N ASN A 222 -26.37 4.85 -0.83
CA ASN A 222 -26.59 3.41 -0.93
C ASN A 222 -25.28 2.62 -1.00
N ASN A 223 -24.34 3.04 -1.85
CA ASN A 223 -23.06 2.34 -1.99
C ASN A 223 -22.20 2.48 -0.73
N TYR A 224 -22.17 3.68 -0.10
CA TYR A 224 -21.42 3.94 1.10
C TYR A 224 -21.95 3.14 2.30
N MET A 225 -23.27 3.11 2.50
CA MET A 225 -23.91 2.33 3.56
C MET A 225 -23.74 0.82 3.36
N LYS A 226 -23.81 0.31 2.12
CA LYS A 226 -23.51 -1.10 1.81
C LYS A 226 -22.07 -1.48 2.11
N ALA A 227 -21.13 -0.55 1.92
CA ALA A 227 -19.74 -0.71 2.33
C ALA A 227 -19.55 -0.60 3.86
N GLY A 228 -20.59 -0.25 4.61
CA GLY A 228 -20.60 -0.12 6.07
C GLY A 228 -20.34 1.29 6.59
N GLY A 229 -20.39 2.32 5.74
CA GLY A 229 -20.17 3.72 6.11
C GLY A 229 -21.43 4.39 6.68
N PRO A 230 -21.32 5.24 7.71
CA PRO A 230 -22.45 6.01 8.23
C PRO A 230 -22.79 7.20 7.31
N ALA A 231 -24.04 7.24 6.82
CA ALA A 231 -24.46 8.22 5.81
C ALA A 231 -25.92 8.65 6.01
N SER A 232 -26.24 9.91 5.69
CA SER A 232 -27.61 10.43 5.67
C SER A 232 -27.84 11.49 4.58
N ALA A 233 -29.10 11.73 4.24
CA ALA A 233 -29.52 12.86 3.40
C ALA A 233 -30.55 13.73 4.13
N TYR A 234 -30.44 15.04 3.99
CA TYR A 234 -31.38 16.03 4.49
C TYR A 234 -32.00 16.82 3.32
N PRO A 235 -33.29 16.60 3.01
CA PRO A 235 -33.97 17.32 1.94
C PRO A 235 -34.40 18.75 2.33
N MET A 236 -33.89 19.76 1.64
CA MET A 236 -34.36 21.14 1.71
C MET A 236 -35.57 21.32 0.79
N SER A 237 -36.75 21.43 1.39
CA SER A 237 -38.04 21.44 0.69
C SER A 237 -38.81 22.75 0.87
N ARG A 238 -38.33 23.67 1.73
CA ARG A 238 -38.93 24.99 1.94
C ARG A 238 -38.01 26.08 1.39
N GLY A 239 -38.56 27.27 1.20
CA GLY A 239 -37.84 28.42 0.66
C GLY A 239 -37.72 28.43 -0.87
N ALA A 240 -37.00 29.42 -1.39
CA ALA A 240 -36.85 29.62 -2.83
C ALA A 240 -35.98 28.53 -3.45
N GLN A 241 -36.51 27.88 -4.49
CA GLN A 241 -35.83 26.85 -5.27
C GLN A 241 -35.54 27.44 -6.65
N THR A 242 -34.32 27.90 -6.87
CA THR A 242 -33.90 28.57 -8.11
C THR A 242 -32.89 27.72 -8.88
N LEU A 243 -32.57 28.12 -10.11
CA LEU A 243 -31.68 27.37 -11.00
C LEU A 243 -32.10 25.89 -11.12
N GLU A 244 -33.36 25.67 -11.52
CA GLU A 244 -33.93 24.32 -11.65
C GLU A 244 -33.82 23.48 -10.36
N GLY A 245 -33.97 24.11 -9.20
CA GLY A 245 -33.89 23.47 -7.89
C GLY A 245 -32.48 23.26 -7.35
N HIS A 246 -31.43 23.58 -8.11
CA HIS A 246 -30.04 23.42 -7.65
C HIS A 246 -29.65 24.44 -6.57
N HIS A 247 -30.27 25.63 -6.59
CA HIS A 247 -30.03 26.66 -5.59
C HIS A 247 -31.21 26.73 -4.61
N PHE A 248 -30.92 26.49 -3.34
CA PHE A 248 -31.91 26.47 -2.25
C PHE A 248 -31.30 27.02 -0.96
N PRO A 249 -32.07 27.63 -0.05
CA PRO A 249 -31.53 28.07 1.23
C PRO A 249 -31.21 26.89 2.14
N ILE A 250 -30.19 27.03 2.99
CA ILE A 250 -29.94 26.10 4.10
C ILE A 250 -30.82 26.49 5.28
N GLU A 251 -31.82 25.66 5.55
CA GLU A 251 -32.60 25.75 6.78
C GLU A 251 -31.75 25.26 7.95
N HIS A 252 -31.77 25.99 9.08
CA HIS A 252 -31.08 25.59 10.30
C HIS A 252 -29.57 25.28 10.12
N PRO A 253 -28.75 26.22 9.59
CA PRO A 253 -27.32 26.00 9.38
C PRO A 253 -26.57 25.60 10.66
N GLU A 254 -27.12 25.92 11.84
CA GLU A 254 -26.62 25.48 13.14
C GLU A 254 -26.56 23.95 13.29
N GLN A 255 -27.51 23.20 12.71
CA GLN A 255 -27.54 21.74 12.82
C GLN A 255 -26.38 21.08 12.06
N PHE A 256 -26.01 21.64 10.91
CA PHE A 256 -24.88 21.13 10.14
C PHE A 256 -23.54 21.60 10.73
N ALA A 257 -23.51 22.78 11.34
CA ALA A 257 -22.39 23.20 12.17
C ALA A 257 -22.19 22.27 13.39
N ASP A 258 -23.27 21.83 14.05
CA ASP A 258 -23.23 20.85 15.14
C ASP A 258 -22.65 19.52 14.65
N PHE A 259 -23.12 19.01 13.50
CA PHE A 259 -22.57 17.78 12.90
C PHE A 259 -21.05 17.86 12.67
N LEU A 260 -20.54 18.97 12.11
CA LEU A 260 -19.10 19.18 11.93
C LEU A 260 -18.35 19.27 13.26
N TYR A 261 -18.94 19.94 14.24
CA TYR A 261 -18.38 20.13 15.56
C TYR A 261 -18.24 18.80 16.31
N ASP A 262 -19.35 18.07 16.43
CA ASP A 262 -19.46 16.83 17.22
C ASP A 262 -18.61 15.69 16.67
N HIS A 263 -18.32 15.70 15.36
CA HIS A 263 -17.43 14.70 14.75
C HIS A 263 -15.96 15.10 14.71
N SER A 264 -15.62 16.35 15.05
CA SER A 264 -14.22 16.82 15.05
C SER A 264 -13.70 17.21 16.43
N VAL A 265 -14.56 17.29 17.45
CA VAL A 265 -14.23 17.68 18.83
C VAL A 265 -14.75 16.60 19.81
N PRO A 266 -13.93 16.13 20.78
CA PRO A 266 -12.54 16.52 21.04
C PRO A 266 -11.59 16.08 19.90
N VAL A 267 -10.59 16.91 19.61
CA VAL A 267 -9.64 16.65 18.53
C VAL A 267 -8.81 15.41 18.83
N ALA A 268 -8.90 14.40 17.96
CA ALA A 268 -8.06 13.21 18.02
C ALA A 268 -6.60 13.55 17.68
N GLN A 269 -5.66 12.97 18.43
CA GLN A 269 -4.21 13.12 18.21
C GLN A 269 -3.59 11.74 17.86
N PRO A 270 -3.78 11.26 16.62
CA PRO A 270 -3.24 9.97 16.22
C PRO A 270 -1.71 9.97 16.22
N LEU A 271 -1.12 8.81 16.48
CA LEU A 271 0.31 8.55 16.41
C LEU A 271 0.85 8.92 15.02
N LYS A 272 2.00 9.59 15.04
CA LYS A 272 2.68 10.06 13.84
C LYS A 272 3.36 8.89 13.12
N ARG A 273 3.09 8.74 11.83
CA ARG A 273 3.65 7.66 10.99
C ARG A 273 5.16 7.72 10.85
N GLN A 274 5.73 8.92 10.93
CA GLN A 274 7.16 9.15 10.79
C GLN A 274 7.99 8.37 11.83
N ALA A 275 7.41 8.00 12.97
CA ALA A 275 8.06 7.16 13.98
C ALA A 275 8.34 5.72 13.51
N TYR A 276 7.64 5.26 12.47
CA TYR A 276 7.73 3.88 11.95
C TYR A 276 8.41 3.81 10.57
N ILE A 277 8.93 4.94 10.09
CA ILE A 277 9.63 5.06 8.81
C ILE A 277 11.08 5.35 9.10
N GLU A 278 11.97 4.48 8.64
CA GLU A 278 13.39 4.78 8.53
C GLU A 278 13.71 5.11 7.08
N PRO A 279 13.84 6.39 6.71
CA PRO A 279 13.99 6.78 5.32
C PRO A 279 15.34 6.35 4.72
N ASN A 280 16.40 6.28 5.54
CA ASN A 280 17.78 6.03 5.10
C ASN A 280 18.15 6.94 3.91
N ALA A 281 18.62 6.40 2.76
CA ALA A 281 18.91 7.24 1.59
C ALA A 281 17.68 7.62 0.75
N GLY A 282 16.48 7.20 1.14
CA GLY A 282 15.21 7.52 0.46
C GLY A 282 15.00 6.82 -0.87
N LEU A 283 14.05 7.35 -1.66
CA LEU A 283 13.57 6.81 -2.94
C LEU A 283 13.88 7.72 -4.13
N GLY A 284 14.88 8.60 -3.98
CA GLY A 284 15.15 9.67 -4.95
C GLY A 284 15.45 9.16 -6.35
N ARG A 285 16.10 7.99 -6.51
CA ARG A 285 16.52 7.49 -7.83
C ARG A 285 15.32 7.03 -8.64
N SER A 286 14.43 6.24 -8.04
CA SER A 286 13.22 5.77 -8.72
C SER A 286 12.28 6.92 -9.02
N LEU A 287 12.01 7.79 -8.02
CA LEU A 287 11.05 8.88 -8.16
C LEU A 287 11.50 9.92 -9.19
N GLU A 288 12.79 10.28 -9.22
CA GLU A 288 13.34 11.16 -10.26
C GLU A 288 13.28 10.50 -11.64
N LYS A 289 13.58 9.20 -11.75
CA LYS A 289 13.46 8.46 -13.02
C LYS A 289 12.03 8.48 -13.54
N PHE A 290 11.03 8.24 -12.69
CA PHE A 290 9.62 8.29 -13.08
C PHE A 290 9.26 9.66 -13.64
N ALA A 291 9.62 10.73 -12.91
CA ALA A 291 9.36 12.09 -13.32
C ALA A 291 10.06 12.49 -14.63
N ALA A 292 11.34 12.13 -14.79
CA ALA A 292 12.18 12.58 -15.90
C ALA A 292 11.96 11.76 -17.18
N THR A 293 11.85 10.43 -17.06
CA THR A 293 11.78 9.53 -18.22
C THR A 293 10.36 9.14 -18.61
N LYS A 294 9.39 9.44 -17.73
CA LYS A 294 7.98 9.04 -17.90
C LYS A 294 7.81 7.53 -18.07
N LYS A 295 8.76 6.74 -17.54
CA LYS A 295 8.74 5.28 -17.50
C LYS A 295 9.20 4.78 -16.14
N GLY A 296 8.61 3.70 -15.65
CA GLY A 296 9.04 3.07 -14.40
C GLY A 296 8.63 1.62 -14.28
N THR A 297 9.53 0.78 -13.77
CA THR A 297 9.20 -0.61 -13.39
C THR A 297 9.10 -0.72 -11.88
N VAL A 298 7.95 -1.16 -11.36
CA VAL A 298 7.72 -1.31 -9.91
C VAL A 298 7.40 -2.77 -9.61
N ALA A 299 8.18 -3.37 -8.73
CA ALA A 299 8.02 -4.76 -8.31
C ALA A 299 7.55 -4.86 -6.85
N PHE A 300 6.67 -5.83 -6.60
CA PHE A 300 6.15 -6.16 -5.28
C PHE A 300 6.43 -7.63 -5.00
N LEU A 301 7.45 -7.90 -4.18
CA LEU A 301 7.89 -9.24 -3.82
C LEU A 301 7.47 -9.54 -2.38
N GLY A 302 6.71 -10.61 -2.19
CA GLY A 302 6.30 -11.02 -0.84
C GLY A 302 5.43 -12.25 -0.78
N GLY A 303 4.83 -12.47 0.39
CA GLY A 303 3.92 -13.56 0.69
C GLY A 303 2.46 -13.29 0.25
N SER A 304 1.51 -13.88 1.00
CA SER A 304 0.07 -13.77 0.71
C SER A 304 -0.48 -12.36 0.88
N ILE A 305 0.03 -11.59 1.83
CA ILE A 305 -0.43 -10.21 2.07
C ILE A 305 -0.07 -9.32 0.87
N THR A 306 1.09 -9.56 0.24
CA THR A 306 1.53 -8.90 -1.00
C THR A 306 0.81 -9.44 -2.24
N HIS A 307 0.39 -10.70 -2.23
CA HIS A 307 -0.40 -11.31 -3.31
C HIS A 307 -1.80 -10.70 -3.41
N ASN A 308 -2.47 -10.55 -2.26
CA ASN A 308 -3.83 -10.06 -2.16
C ASN A 308 -3.98 -8.59 -2.60
N PRO A 309 -5.17 -8.16 -3.05
CA PRO A 309 -5.48 -6.74 -3.20
C PRO A 309 -5.47 -6.02 -1.84
N GLY A 310 -5.31 -4.70 -1.86
CA GLY A 310 -5.20 -3.88 -0.64
C GLY A 310 -4.10 -2.83 -0.76
N TRP A 311 -3.10 -2.88 0.13
CA TRP A 311 -2.01 -1.90 0.14
C TRP A 311 -1.29 -1.82 -1.21
N ARG A 312 -1.01 -2.97 -1.85
CA ARG A 312 -0.27 -3.04 -3.12
C ARG A 312 -1.01 -2.31 -4.23
N THR A 313 -2.30 -2.60 -4.38
CA THR A 313 -3.16 -1.96 -5.39
C THR A 313 -3.27 -0.47 -5.16
N LYS A 314 -3.30 -0.03 -3.89
CA LYS A 314 -3.31 1.39 -3.52
C LYS A 314 -1.97 2.09 -3.79
N VAL A 315 -0.83 1.43 -3.55
CA VAL A 315 0.48 1.97 -3.96
C VAL A 315 0.55 2.12 -5.49
N ILE A 316 0.11 1.12 -6.25
CA ILE A 316 0.07 1.21 -7.73
C ILE A 316 -0.80 2.39 -8.18
N GLN A 317 -1.99 2.53 -7.61
CA GLN A 317 -2.89 3.64 -7.90
C GLN A 317 -2.24 4.98 -7.56
N TYR A 318 -1.68 5.12 -6.35
CA TYR A 318 -1.02 6.35 -5.92
C TYR A 318 0.17 6.74 -6.81
N LEU A 319 0.97 5.78 -7.29
CA LEU A 319 2.07 6.06 -8.21
C LEU A 319 1.56 6.59 -9.56
N LYS A 320 0.49 6.00 -10.11
CA LYS A 320 -0.16 6.51 -11.33
C LYS A 320 -0.74 7.91 -11.13
N GLU A 321 -1.34 8.16 -9.98
CA GLU A 321 -1.91 9.47 -9.64
C GLU A 321 -0.85 10.55 -9.45
N ARG A 322 0.27 10.19 -8.82
CA ARG A 322 1.40 11.08 -8.58
C ARG A 322 2.17 11.38 -9.87
N PHE A 323 2.34 10.39 -10.72
CA PHE A 323 3.06 10.48 -11.99
C PHE A 323 2.11 10.13 -13.16
N PRO A 324 1.09 10.96 -13.45
CA PRO A 324 0.04 10.63 -14.43
C PRO A 324 0.55 10.48 -15.87
N GLU A 325 1.71 11.05 -16.17
CA GLU A 325 2.35 10.92 -17.49
C GLU A 325 3.30 9.71 -17.57
N THR A 326 3.50 8.97 -16.48
CA THR A 326 4.45 7.86 -16.43
C THR A 326 3.79 6.54 -16.79
N GLN A 327 4.34 5.86 -17.80
CA GLN A 327 3.98 4.48 -18.09
C GLN A 327 4.68 3.54 -17.10
N PHE A 328 3.89 2.84 -16.29
CA PHE A 328 4.39 1.88 -15.32
C PHE A 328 4.28 0.44 -15.80
N THR A 329 5.38 -0.32 -15.70
CA THR A 329 5.38 -1.79 -15.72
C THR A 329 5.27 -2.29 -14.29
N ILE A 330 4.18 -3.00 -13.98
CA ILE A 330 3.92 -3.53 -12.64
C ILE A 330 4.27 -5.01 -12.58
N ILE A 331 5.16 -5.38 -11.67
CA ILE A 331 5.56 -6.77 -11.41
C ILE A 331 4.95 -7.20 -10.06
N SER A 332 3.79 -7.85 -10.13
CA SER A 332 3.13 -8.46 -8.97
C SER A 332 3.72 -9.84 -8.70
N ALA A 333 4.72 -9.91 -7.82
CA ALA A 333 5.45 -11.14 -7.49
C ALA A 333 5.14 -11.65 -6.07
N GLY A 334 3.90 -11.44 -5.59
CA GLY A 334 3.42 -12.03 -4.34
C GLY A 334 2.99 -13.48 -4.54
N ILE A 335 3.55 -14.41 -3.75
CA ILE A 335 3.15 -15.82 -3.75
C ILE A 335 2.81 -16.23 -2.31
N PRO A 336 1.58 -16.71 -2.03
CA PRO A 336 1.17 -17.11 -0.69
C PRO A 336 2.14 -18.08 -0.01
N SER A 337 2.37 -17.86 1.29
CA SER A 337 3.19 -18.71 2.18
C SER A 337 4.72 -18.64 1.97
N LEU A 338 5.21 -17.91 0.95
CA LEU A 338 6.65 -17.80 0.69
C LEU A 338 7.29 -16.65 1.47
N GLY A 339 8.45 -16.92 2.08
CA GLY A 339 9.33 -15.95 2.73
C GLY A 339 10.61 -15.64 1.92
N SER A 340 11.58 -14.98 2.55
CA SER A 340 12.79 -14.43 1.93
C SER A 340 13.63 -15.49 1.21
N THR A 341 13.80 -16.68 1.80
CA THR A 341 14.59 -17.76 1.19
C THR A 341 14.00 -18.16 -0.17
N PRO A 342 12.72 -18.60 -0.27
CA PRO A 342 12.08 -18.80 -1.57
C PRO A 342 12.18 -17.58 -2.50
N HIS A 343 11.99 -16.36 -1.97
CA HIS A 343 12.07 -15.12 -2.75
C HIS A 343 13.43 -14.96 -3.43
N ALA A 344 14.53 -15.28 -2.75
CA ALA A 344 15.88 -15.17 -3.30
C ALA A 344 16.12 -16.10 -4.49
N PHE A 345 15.64 -17.34 -4.44
CA PHE A 345 15.81 -18.31 -5.54
C PHE A 345 14.86 -18.09 -6.71
N ARG A 346 13.71 -17.45 -6.47
CA ARG A 346 12.71 -17.16 -7.51
C ARG A 346 12.84 -15.76 -8.10
N PHE A 347 13.66 -14.89 -7.53
CA PHE A 347 13.77 -13.49 -7.92
C PHE A 347 14.07 -13.33 -9.43
N GLN A 348 14.97 -14.16 -9.97
CA GLN A 348 15.23 -14.18 -11.40
C GLN A 348 13.96 -14.48 -12.22
N THR A 349 13.22 -15.55 -11.85
CA THR A 349 12.07 -16.05 -12.62
C THR A 349 10.85 -15.16 -12.48
N ASP A 350 10.54 -14.73 -11.26
CA ASP A 350 9.29 -14.05 -10.95
C ASP A 350 9.37 -12.54 -11.01
N VAL A 351 10.59 -11.99 -10.96
CA VAL A 351 10.86 -10.54 -11.04
C VAL A 351 11.67 -10.21 -12.28
N LEU A 352 12.95 -10.58 -12.34
CA LEU A 352 13.87 -10.07 -13.37
C LEU A 352 13.47 -10.47 -14.81
N LYS A 353 12.91 -11.67 -15.02
CA LYS A 353 12.39 -12.08 -16.33
C LYS A 353 11.15 -11.29 -16.78
N LYS A 354 10.40 -10.70 -15.84
CA LYS A 354 9.22 -9.87 -16.14
C LYS A 354 9.58 -8.40 -16.37
N GLY A 355 10.76 -7.98 -15.90
CA GLY A 355 11.31 -6.65 -16.11
C GLY A 355 12.33 -6.32 -15.02
N THR A 356 13.17 -5.34 -15.29
CA THR A 356 14.17 -4.86 -14.33
C THR A 356 13.55 -3.79 -13.44
N PRO A 357 13.40 -4.01 -12.11
CA PRO A 357 12.75 -3.03 -11.24
C PRO A 357 13.57 -1.74 -11.11
N ASP A 358 12.85 -0.62 -11.12
CA ASP A 358 13.35 0.67 -10.66
C ASP A 358 13.03 0.89 -9.19
N LEU A 359 11.92 0.32 -8.71
CA LEU A 359 11.50 0.33 -7.31
C LEU A 359 11.02 -1.07 -6.91
N LEU A 360 11.59 -1.62 -5.84
CA LEU A 360 11.17 -2.90 -5.25
C LEU A 360 10.56 -2.69 -3.86
N PHE A 361 9.33 -3.14 -3.66
CA PHE A 361 8.76 -3.35 -2.32
C PHE A 361 8.96 -4.82 -1.93
N LEU A 362 9.62 -5.07 -0.80
CA LEU A 362 9.96 -6.41 -0.31
C LEU A 362 9.45 -6.61 1.11
N GLU A 363 8.61 -7.64 1.29
CA GLU A 363 8.13 -8.09 2.60
C GLU A 363 8.25 -9.61 2.72
N SER A 364 8.78 -10.07 3.85
CA SER A 364 8.89 -11.51 4.14
C SER A 364 8.81 -11.86 5.62
N ALA A 365 8.71 -10.86 6.51
CA ALA A 365 8.85 -11.03 7.94
C ALA A 365 7.76 -11.92 8.55
N VAL A 366 6.52 -11.85 8.06
CA VAL A 366 5.44 -12.71 8.57
C VAL A 366 5.56 -14.17 8.12
N ASN A 367 6.25 -14.43 7.00
CA ASN A 367 6.43 -15.78 6.48
C ASN A 367 7.71 -16.44 6.99
N ASP A 368 8.79 -15.69 7.19
CA ASP A 368 10.09 -16.26 7.54
C ASP A 368 10.10 -16.98 8.89
N ARG A 369 9.41 -16.40 9.90
CA ARG A 369 9.27 -17.00 11.22
C ARG A 369 8.48 -18.31 11.15
N VAL A 370 7.31 -18.26 10.53
CA VAL A 370 6.38 -19.39 10.38
C VAL A 370 6.98 -20.52 9.53
N ASN A 371 7.85 -20.18 8.58
CA ASN A 371 8.56 -21.15 7.75
C ASN A 371 9.80 -21.76 8.43
N GLY A 372 10.13 -21.34 9.65
CA GLY A 372 11.23 -21.91 10.43
C GLY A 372 12.63 -21.55 9.92
N PHE A 373 12.77 -20.52 9.09
CA PHE A 373 14.09 -20.08 8.63
C PHE A 373 14.85 -19.39 9.75
N SER A 374 16.09 -19.81 9.99
CA SER A 374 16.96 -19.17 10.97
C SER A 374 17.25 -17.72 10.62
N THR A 375 17.66 -16.93 11.61
CA THR A 375 18.06 -15.53 11.40
C THR A 375 19.19 -15.38 10.39
N ASP A 376 20.11 -16.34 10.34
CA ASP A 376 21.21 -16.38 9.36
C ASP A 376 20.69 -16.66 7.93
N ALA A 377 19.77 -17.62 7.76
CA ALA A 377 19.15 -17.91 6.46
C ALA A 377 18.39 -16.70 5.92
N GLN A 378 17.60 -16.03 6.77
CA GLN A 378 16.88 -14.80 6.40
C GLN A 378 17.85 -13.69 5.97
N LYS A 379 18.96 -13.49 6.69
CA LYS A 379 20.01 -12.51 6.32
C LYS A 379 20.63 -12.83 4.96
N LYS A 380 21.03 -14.09 4.71
CA LYS A 380 21.59 -14.52 3.42
C LYS A 380 20.61 -14.31 2.27
N ALA A 381 19.33 -14.59 2.51
CA ALA A 381 18.28 -14.49 1.50
C ALA A 381 17.96 -13.04 1.14
N LEU A 382 17.68 -12.19 2.14
CA LEU A 382 17.39 -10.78 1.91
C LEU A 382 18.57 -10.05 1.27
N GLU A 383 19.80 -10.30 1.75
CA GLU A 383 21.01 -9.76 1.13
C GLU A 383 21.15 -10.26 -0.33
N GLY A 384 20.86 -11.54 -0.57
CA GLY A 384 20.86 -12.13 -1.91
C GLY A 384 19.90 -11.45 -2.88
N ILE A 385 18.65 -11.18 -2.45
CA ILE A 385 17.65 -10.46 -3.26
C ILE A 385 18.15 -9.06 -3.63
N LEU A 386 18.67 -8.31 -2.66
CA LEU A 386 19.21 -6.96 -2.90
C LEU A 386 20.40 -7.01 -3.88
N ARG A 387 21.28 -8.01 -3.75
CA ARG A 387 22.44 -8.17 -4.65
C ARG A 387 22.02 -8.51 -6.06
N GLN A 388 21.03 -9.38 -6.23
CA GLN A 388 20.46 -9.66 -7.54
C GLN A 388 19.81 -8.41 -8.15
N LEU A 389 19.03 -7.65 -7.36
CA LEU A 389 18.43 -6.39 -7.79
C LEU A 389 19.50 -5.40 -8.28
N TYR A 390 20.53 -5.14 -7.48
CA TYR A 390 21.55 -4.15 -7.82
C TYR A 390 22.53 -4.61 -8.90
N SER A 391 22.71 -5.91 -9.06
CA SER A 391 23.42 -6.44 -10.23
C SER A 391 22.65 -6.16 -11.53
N ALA A 392 21.33 -6.21 -11.50
CA ALA A 392 20.48 -5.94 -12.66
C ALA A 392 20.26 -4.43 -12.88
N ASN A 393 20.11 -3.66 -11.80
CA ASN A 393 19.92 -2.22 -11.83
C ASN A 393 20.59 -1.55 -10.62
N PRO A 394 21.82 -1.03 -10.77
CA PRO A 394 22.54 -0.32 -9.72
C PRO A 394 21.82 0.95 -9.21
N GLN A 395 20.87 1.48 -9.98
CA GLN A 395 20.10 2.69 -9.66
C GLN A 395 18.71 2.39 -9.09
N ALA A 396 18.29 1.13 -8.97
CA ALA A 396 17.00 0.80 -8.38
C ALA A 396 16.93 1.24 -6.92
N ASP A 397 15.78 1.72 -6.43
CA ASP A 397 15.54 1.78 -4.98
C ASP A 397 14.75 0.57 -4.50
N ALA A 398 14.84 0.26 -3.21
CA ALA A 398 14.13 -0.82 -2.58
C ALA A 398 13.54 -0.36 -1.24
N VAL A 399 12.46 -0.98 -0.81
CA VAL A 399 11.81 -0.75 0.49
C VAL A 399 11.70 -2.10 1.18
N LEU A 400 12.33 -2.24 2.34
CA LEU A 400 12.11 -3.39 3.22
C LEU A 400 10.96 -3.09 4.16
N MET A 401 10.09 -4.06 4.37
CA MET A 401 8.89 -3.90 5.18
C MET A 401 8.75 -5.11 6.11
N ALA A 402 8.20 -4.87 7.29
CA ALA A 402 7.79 -5.94 8.19
C ALA A 402 6.32 -5.76 8.57
N PHE A 403 5.47 -6.70 8.17
CA PHE A 403 4.04 -6.68 8.50
C PHE A 403 3.77 -7.22 9.91
N ALA A 404 2.62 -6.81 10.47
CA ALA A 404 2.10 -7.23 11.76
C ALA A 404 1.53 -8.65 11.70
N ASP A 405 1.68 -9.37 12.81
CA ASP A 405 1.01 -10.63 13.10
C ASP A 405 0.87 -10.82 14.63
N PRO A 406 0.04 -11.76 15.10
CA PRO A 406 -0.17 -11.98 16.52
C PRO A 406 1.12 -12.30 17.30
N GLU A 407 2.04 -13.09 16.75
CA GLU A 407 3.26 -13.49 17.44
C GLU A 407 4.22 -12.30 17.62
N LYS A 408 4.33 -11.43 16.61
CA LYS A 408 5.08 -10.16 16.73
C LYS A 408 4.47 -9.24 17.79
N ASN A 409 3.14 -9.17 17.85
CA ASN A 409 2.45 -8.37 18.87
C ASN A 409 2.74 -8.90 20.29
N GLU A 410 2.80 -10.23 20.46
CA GLU A 410 3.19 -10.83 21.75
C GLU A 410 4.64 -10.51 22.13
N ASP A 411 5.57 -10.51 21.18
CA ASP A 411 6.96 -10.14 21.44
C ASP A 411 7.06 -8.67 21.88
N PHE A 412 6.38 -7.76 21.18
CA PHE A 412 6.34 -6.35 21.59
C PHE A 412 5.72 -6.15 22.97
N ALA A 413 4.66 -6.90 23.30
CA ALA A 413 4.05 -6.89 24.64
C ALA A 413 5.02 -7.35 25.75
N LYS A 414 6.00 -8.20 25.41
CA LYS A 414 7.10 -8.62 26.30
C LYS A 414 8.28 -7.65 26.29
N GLY A 415 8.18 -6.51 25.60
CA GLY A 415 9.26 -5.53 25.44
C GLY A 415 10.37 -5.98 24.49
N GLN A 416 10.10 -6.97 23.63
CA GLN A 416 11.06 -7.55 22.70
C GLN A 416 10.78 -7.08 21.28
N THR A 417 11.84 -6.91 20.49
CA THR A 417 11.70 -6.69 19.05
C THR A 417 11.80 -8.04 18.33
N PRO A 418 10.82 -8.43 17.50
CA PRO A 418 10.86 -9.68 16.76
C PRO A 418 12.13 -9.79 15.90
N PRO A 419 12.82 -10.94 15.88
CA PRO A 419 14.07 -11.10 15.13
C PRO A 419 13.97 -10.74 13.64
N GLU A 420 12.88 -11.13 12.98
CA GLU A 420 12.59 -10.84 11.58
C GLU A 420 12.46 -9.35 11.30
N VAL A 421 11.90 -8.57 12.23
CA VAL A 421 11.80 -7.10 12.14
C VAL A 421 13.20 -6.49 12.24
N LEU A 422 14.00 -6.94 13.22
CA LEU A 422 15.39 -6.49 13.40
C LEU A 422 16.25 -6.78 12.16
N ILE A 423 16.11 -7.97 11.56
CA ILE A 423 16.88 -8.35 10.38
C ILE A 423 16.58 -7.42 9.20
N HIS A 424 15.30 -7.15 8.93
CA HIS A 424 14.91 -6.23 7.85
C HIS A 424 15.46 -4.82 8.13
N GLN A 425 15.31 -4.33 9.36
CA GLN A 425 15.78 -3.00 9.78
C GLN A 425 17.31 -2.86 9.65
N GLU A 426 18.08 -3.81 10.17
CA GLU A 426 19.55 -3.80 10.10
C GLU A 426 20.05 -3.83 8.66
N LEU A 427 19.46 -4.69 7.83
CA LEU A 427 19.85 -4.80 6.42
C LEU A 427 19.49 -3.53 5.65
N ALA A 428 18.32 -2.95 5.92
CA ALA A 428 17.91 -1.70 5.30
C ALA A 428 18.88 -0.56 5.61
N ARG A 429 19.28 -0.41 6.87
CA ARG A 429 20.33 0.56 7.27
C ARG A 429 21.65 0.29 6.57
N TYR A 430 22.08 -0.97 6.52
CA TYR A 430 23.35 -1.36 5.92
C TYR A 430 23.42 -1.03 4.42
N TYR A 431 22.33 -1.24 3.68
CA TYR A 431 22.23 -0.90 2.25
C TYR A 431 21.76 0.55 1.98
N GLY A 432 21.46 1.31 3.03
CA GLY A 432 20.94 2.67 2.92
C GLY A 432 19.58 2.75 2.23
N ILE A 433 18.71 1.75 2.39
CA ILE A 433 17.37 1.71 1.79
C ILE A 433 16.27 1.91 2.83
N PRO A 434 15.12 2.48 2.46
CA PRO A 434 14.01 2.64 3.40
C PRO A 434 13.57 1.35 4.09
N PHE A 435 13.21 1.47 5.38
CA PHE A 435 12.54 0.43 6.16
C PHE A 435 11.21 0.94 6.73
N LEU A 436 10.17 0.12 6.62
CA LEU A 436 8.85 0.36 7.21
C LEU A 436 8.55 -0.67 8.29
N ASN A 437 8.46 -0.22 9.54
CA ASN A 437 8.13 -1.07 10.69
C ASN A 437 6.62 -1.13 10.92
N LEU A 438 5.89 -1.69 9.96
CA LEU A 438 4.43 -1.74 9.98
C LEU A 438 3.90 -2.65 11.10
N ALA A 439 4.68 -3.67 11.49
CA ALA A 439 4.44 -4.49 12.66
C ALA A 439 4.35 -3.63 13.93
N ARG A 440 5.36 -2.79 14.16
CA ARG A 440 5.40 -1.92 15.34
C ARG A 440 4.33 -0.84 15.30
N GLU A 441 4.06 -0.27 14.12
CA GLU A 441 3.00 0.73 13.95
C GLU A 441 1.64 0.18 14.38
N VAL A 442 1.27 -1.00 13.87
CA VAL A 442 -0.02 -1.62 14.21
C VAL A 442 -0.10 -1.89 15.71
N TYR A 443 0.96 -2.44 16.30
CA TYR A 443 1.03 -2.70 17.74
C TYR A 443 0.84 -1.42 18.56
N ASP A 444 1.62 -0.37 18.30
CA ASP A 444 1.59 0.87 19.09
C ASP A 444 0.25 1.60 18.92
N ARG A 445 -0.34 1.63 17.72
CA ARG A 445 -1.66 2.25 17.49
C ARG A 445 -2.80 1.52 18.20
N ILE A 446 -2.74 0.18 18.28
CA ILE A 446 -3.70 -0.60 19.06
C ILE A 446 -3.57 -0.27 20.55
N HIS A 447 -2.34 -0.16 21.06
CA HIS A 447 -2.09 0.18 22.47
C HIS A 447 -2.45 1.63 22.80
N ALA A 448 -2.39 2.52 21.82
CA ALA A 448 -2.91 3.90 21.94
C ALA A 448 -4.44 3.99 21.83
N GLY A 449 -5.14 2.88 21.59
CA GLY A 449 -6.61 2.84 21.49
C GLY A 449 -7.16 3.42 20.19
N GLU A 450 -6.35 3.55 19.13
CA GLU A 450 -6.81 4.11 17.84
C GLU A 450 -7.70 3.13 17.07
N PHE A 451 -7.46 1.83 17.24
CA PHE A 451 -8.24 0.73 16.68
C PHE A 451 -7.89 -0.57 17.41
N SER A 452 -8.58 -1.66 17.07
CA SER A 452 -8.40 -2.98 17.66
C SER A 452 -7.89 -4.02 16.67
N TRP A 453 -7.18 -5.02 17.18
CA TRP A 453 -6.85 -6.21 16.39
C TRP A 453 -8.12 -6.97 16.00
N GLN A 454 -9.03 -7.21 16.95
CA GLN A 454 -10.18 -8.10 16.75
C GLN A 454 -11.22 -7.58 15.75
N TYR A 455 -11.54 -6.28 15.80
CA TYR A 455 -12.67 -5.74 15.05
C TYR A 455 -12.24 -5.00 13.78
N ASP A 456 -11.12 -4.27 13.86
CA ASP A 456 -10.67 -3.39 12.79
C ASP A 456 -9.63 -4.10 11.92
N PHE A 457 -8.56 -4.61 12.52
CA PHE A 457 -7.51 -5.31 11.77
C PHE A 457 -7.92 -6.72 11.32
N LYS A 458 -8.71 -7.39 12.17
CA LYS A 458 -9.29 -8.75 12.09
C LYS A 458 -8.30 -9.90 12.26
N ASP A 459 -7.34 -10.04 11.36
CA ASP A 459 -6.38 -11.15 11.39
C ASP A 459 -5.08 -10.82 10.62
N LEU A 460 -4.24 -11.84 10.40
CA LEU A 460 -2.97 -11.74 9.66
C LEU A 460 -3.14 -11.21 8.21
N HIS A 461 -4.26 -11.54 7.56
CA HIS A 461 -4.61 -11.03 6.24
C HIS A 461 -5.54 -9.82 6.44
N PRO A 462 -4.98 -8.62 6.67
CA PRO A 462 -5.73 -7.53 7.27
C PRO A 462 -6.98 -7.18 6.47
N SER A 463 -8.01 -6.76 7.21
CA SER A 463 -9.22 -6.18 6.65
C SER A 463 -8.90 -4.97 5.74
N PRO A 464 -9.87 -4.45 4.97
CA PRO A 464 -9.68 -3.20 4.22
C PRO A 464 -9.14 -2.04 5.07
N PHE A 465 -9.50 -1.97 6.36
CA PHE A 465 -8.93 -1.00 7.30
C PHE A 465 -7.43 -1.21 7.51
N GLY A 466 -7.00 -2.43 7.86
CA GLY A 466 -5.57 -2.72 8.08
C GLY A 466 -4.72 -2.56 6.82
N GLN A 467 -5.27 -2.91 5.65
CA GLN A 467 -4.65 -2.65 4.35
C GLN A 467 -4.42 -1.15 4.09
N GLU A 468 -5.37 -0.31 4.51
CA GLU A 468 -5.25 1.15 4.43
C GLU A 468 -4.19 1.68 5.41
N ILE A 469 -4.14 1.18 6.64
CA ILE A 469 -3.10 1.55 7.62
C ILE A 469 -1.70 1.33 7.03
N TYR A 470 -1.45 0.15 6.44
CA TYR A 470 -0.20 -0.13 5.73
C TYR A 470 0.06 0.83 4.58
N PHE A 471 -0.94 1.06 3.73
CA PHE A 471 -0.80 1.96 2.59
C PHE A 471 -0.47 3.40 3.00
N GLN A 472 -1.10 3.95 4.04
CA GLN A 472 -0.88 5.34 4.45
C GLN A 472 0.58 5.58 4.90
N THR A 473 1.23 4.61 5.53
CA THR A 473 2.65 4.71 5.91
C THR A 473 3.58 4.58 4.69
N MET A 474 3.22 3.77 3.71
CA MET A 474 3.93 3.72 2.42
C MET A 474 3.76 5.02 1.63
N LYS A 475 2.56 5.61 1.62
CA LYS A 475 2.26 6.91 1.01
C LYS A 475 3.11 8.01 1.66
N GLU A 476 3.24 8.00 2.98
CA GLU A 476 4.10 8.93 3.72
C GLU A 476 5.57 8.81 3.28
N LEU A 477 6.13 7.59 3.23
CA LEU A 477 7.49 7.36 2.73
C LEU A 477 7.68 7.88 1.31
N LEU A 478 6.74 7.58 0.41
CA LEU A 478 6.82 8.03 -0.98
C LEU A 478 6.83 9.56 -1.07
N ARG A 479 6.14 10.26 -0.17
CA ARG A 479 6.05 11.74 -0.13
C ARG A 479 7.28 12.42 0.46
N LEU A 480 8.12 11.69 1.21
CA LEU A 480 9.32 12.28 1.79
C LEU A 480 10.22 12.88 0.69
N PRO A 481 10.78 14.08 0.91
CA PRO A 481 11.74 14.66 -0.02
C PRO A 481 12.98 13.78 -0.06
N ALA A 482 13.30 13.25 -1.24
CA ALA A 482 14.50 12.46 -1.47
C ALA A 482 15.14 12.93 -2.78
N LYS A 483 16.46 13.14 -2.76
CA LYS A 483 17.26 13.40 -3.97
C LYS A 483 17.97 12.12 -4.38
N ALA A 484 18.15 11.91 -5.67
CA ALA A 484 18.99 10.83 -6.16
C ALA A 484 20.43 11.06 -5.66
N ALA A 485 20.85 10.22 -4.72
CA ALA A 485 22.24 10.18 -4.26
C ALA A 485 23.04 9.19 -5.11
N LEU A 486 24.36 9.37 -5.19
CA LEU A 486 25.23 8.29 -5.68
C LEU A 486 25.10 7.09 -4.73
N ARG A 487 25.01 5.86 -5.28
CA ARG A 487 25.02 4.63 -4.47
C ARG A 487 26.35 3.93 -4.65
N THR A 488 27.04 3.72 -3.54
CA THR A 488 28.11 2.72 -3.43
C THR A 488 27.54 1.56 -2.65
N LEU A 489 27.52 0.37 -3.26
CA LEU A 489 27.06 -0.83 -2.56
C LEU A 489 28.07 -1.18 -1.46
N PRO A 490 27.61 -1.49 -0.24
CA PRO A 490 28.51 -1.96 0.81
C PRO A 490 29.11 -3.33 0.43
N ALA A 491 30.09 -3.82 1.19
CA ALA A 491 30.59 -5.19 1.03
C ALA A 491 29.50 -6.23 1.40
N LEU A 492 29.60 -7.46 0.89
CA LEU A 492 28.72 -8.55 1.32
C LEU A 492 28.93 -8.81 2.82
N ARG A 493 27.84 -8.90 3.61
CA ARG A 493 27.95 -9.29 5.03
C ARG A 493 28.28 -10.77 5.17
N SER A 494 27.73 -11.59 4.29
CA SER A 494 28.06 -13.01 4.19
C SER A 494 28.49 -13.35 2.77
N PRO A 495 29.62 -14.06 2.58
CA PRO A 495 29.96 -14.55 1.26
C PRO A 495 28.94 -15.61 0.79
N TYR A 496 28.08 -16.13 1.67
CA TYR A 496 27.04 -17.12 1.38
C TYR A 496 25.66 -16.51 1.09
N ALA A 497 25.55 -15.18 0.98
CA ALA A 497 24.31 -14.55 0.53
C ALA A 497 23.85 -15.16 -0.80
N TYR A 498 22.54 -15.31 -0.98
CA TYR A 498 21.93 -15.95 -2.16
C TYR A 498 21.93 -15.01 -3.38
N SER A 499 23.08 -14.40 -3.65
CA SER A 499 23.30 -13.38 -4.68
C SER A 499 23.22 -13.95 -6.10
N ALA A 500 23.37 -15.27 -6.26
CA ALA A 500 23.21 -16.00 -7.51
C ALA A 500 22.16 -17.11 -7.39
N GLY A 501 21.30 -17.03 -6.37
CA GLY A 501 20.23 -17.99 -6.09
C GLY A 501 19.25 -18.07 -7.25
N ARG A 502 19.01 -19.28 -7.76
CA ARG A 502 18.06 -19.54 -8.85
C ARG A 502 17.45 -20.93 -8.79
N TYR A 503 16.34 -21.10 -9.52
CA TYR A 503 15.82 -22.42 -9.85
C TYR A 503 16.68 -23.13 -10.89
N ARG A 504 16.83 -24.45 -10.71
CA ARG A 504 17.45 -25.36 -11.65
C ARG A 504 16.45 -26.40 -12.14
N SER A 505 16.68 -26.92 -13.34
CA SER A 505 15.74 -27.80 -14.03
C SER A 505 15.69 -29.18 -13.37
N LEU A 506 14.51 -29.77 -13.31
CA LEU A 506 14.32 -31.14 -12.82
C LEU A 506 15.04 -32.18 -13.70
N THR A 507 15.30 -31.86 -14.97
CA THR A 507 16.04 -32.71 -15.90
C THR A 507 17.52 -32.87 -15.57
N GLU A 508 18.03 -32.07 -14.65
CA GLU A 508 19.42 -32.13 -14.20
C GLU A 508 19.65 -33.21 -13.14
N ALA A 509 18.58 -33.80 -12.59
CA ALA A 509 18.69 -34.99 -11.77
C ALA A 509 19.13 -36.19 -12.61
N ILE A 510 20.09 -36.94 -12.08
CA ILE A 510 20.64 -38.16 -12.69
C ILE A 510 20.45 -39.34 -11.74
N LYS A 511 20.65 -40.56 -12.26
CA LYS A 511 20.51 -41.81 -11.48
C LYS A 511 19.18 -41.87 -10.70
N THR A 512 18.09 -41.47 -11.35
CA THR A 512 16.73 -41.41 -10.78
C THR A 512 16.13 -42.81 -10.68
N LYS A 513 16.33 -43.51 -9.55
CA LYS A 513 15.69 -44.79 -9.25
C LYS A 513 14.34 -44.54 -8.60
N GLY A 514 13.24 -44.92 -9.24
CA GLY A 514 11.88 -44.79 -8.68
C GLY A 514 11.34 -43.36 -8.57
N PHE A 515 12.12 -42.35 -8.95
CA PHE A 515 11.64 -41.00 -9.22
C PHE A 515 11.24 -40.87 -10.68
N GLU A 516 10.05 -40.34 -10.93
CA GLU A 516 9.49 -40.12 -12.26
C GLU A 516 9.19 -38.64 -12.47
N ARG A 517 9.37 -38.16 -13.69
CA ARG A 517 8.97 -36.81 -14.06
C ARG A 517 7.52 -36.82 -14.52
N ILE A 518 6.68 -36.09 -13.80
CA ILE A 518 5.28 -35.86 -14.16
C ILE A 518 5.18 -34.45 -14.72
N GLU A 519 4.94 -34.31 -16.02
CA GLU A 519 4.95 -32.99 -16.70
C GLU A 519 3.82 -32.04 -16.26
N SER A 520 2.71 -32.61 -15.80
CA SER A 520 1.55 -31.87 -15.31
C SER A 520 1.03 -32.56 -14.06
N TRP A 521 1.64 -32.25 -12.92
CA TRP A 521 1.25 -32.86 -11.65
C TRP A 521 0.03 -32.16 -11.05
N LYS A 522 -0.90 -32.97 -10.51
CA LYS A 522 -2.02 -32.52 -9.68
C LYS A 522 -2.29 -33.51 -8.55
N PRO A 523 -2.80 -33.06 -7.39
CA PRO A 523 -3.16 -33.97 -6.31
C PRO A 523 -4.37 -34.82 -6.69
N THR A 524 -4.43 -36.06 -6.18
CA THR A 524 -5.52 -37.00 -6.41
C THR A 524 -6.53 -37.06 -5.26
N ASP A 525 -6.19 -36.47 -4.11
CA ASP A 525 -6.91 -36.56 -2.84
C ASP A 525 -7.87 -35.38 -2.58
N LYS A 526 -8.04 -34.48 -3.57
CA LYS A 526 -8.86 -33.26 -3.49
C LYS A 526 -8.45 -32.27 -2.38
N THR A 527 -7.32 -32.50 -1.72
CA THR A 527 -6.75 -31.59 -0.73
C THR A 527 -6.37 -30.26 -1.39
N GLY A 528 -6.50 -29.14 -0.68
CA GLY A 528 -6.29 -27.82 -1.28
C GLY A 528 -4.86 -27.59 -1.79
N THR A 529 -4.68 -26.70 -2.74
CA THR A 529 -3.38 -26.41 -3.38
C THR A 529 -3.07 -24.92 -3.39
N ARG A 530 -1.98 -24.54 -4.05
CA ARG A 530 -1.65 -23.15 -4.40
C ARG A 530 -1.54 -23.02 -5.91
N GLU A 531 -2.10 -21.93 -6.43
CA GLU A 531 -1.94 -21.54 -7.84
C GLU A 531 -0.44 -21.42 -8.18
N GLY A 532 -0.08 -21.83 -9.40
CA GLY A 532 1.32 -21.86 -9.86
C GLY A 532 2.10 -23.10 -9.44
N PHE A 533 1.51 -23.99 -8.64
CA PHE A 533 2.12 -25.25 -8.18
C PHE A 533 1.26 -26.49 -8.50
N VAL A 534 0.33 -26.34 -9.44
CA VAL A 534 -0.50 -27.40 -10.00
C VAL A 534 -0.41 -27.29 -11.52
N ASP A 535 -0.52 -28.42 -12.21
CA ASP A 535 -0.36 -28.54 -13.66
C ASP A 535 1.02 -28.08 -14.14
N VAL A 536 2.04 -28.32 -13.30
CA VAL A 536 3.45 -28.01 -13.56
C VAL A 536 4.32 -29.26 -13.46
N PRO A 537 5.50 -29.28 -14.12
CA PRO A 537 6.42 -30.40 -14.02
C PRO A 537 6.92 -30.64 -12.60
N MET A 538 6.93 -31.91 -12.17
CA MET A 538 7.49 -32.33 -10.89
C MET A 538 8.29 -33.62 -11.03
N LEU A 539 9.33 -33.75 -10.20
CA LEU A 539 10.05 -35.01 -9.98
C LEU A 539 9.44 -35.69 -8.76
N VAL A 540 8.80 -36.84 -8.97
CA VAL A 540 7.90 -37.48 -8.00
C VAL A 540 8.33 -38.90 -7.68
N ALA A 541 8.32 -39.27 -6.39
CA ALA A 541 8.43 -40.65 -5.94
C ALA A 541 7.48 -40.90 -4.77
N THR A 542 6.96 -42.13 -4.65
CA THR A 542 6.08 -42.55 -3.56
C THR A 542 6.54 -43.84 -2.85
N GLN A 543 7.59 -44.48 -3.36
CA GLN A 543 8.10 -45.75 -2.87
C GLN A 543 9.41 -45.57 -2.09
N ALA A 544 9.51 -46.22 -0.94
CA ALA A 544 10.75 -46.21 -0.15
C ALA A 544 11.93 -46.80 -0.96
N GLY A 545 13.12 -46.24 -0.76
CA GLY A 545 14.33 -46.57 -1.52
C GLY A 545 14.43 -45.91 -2.90
N ALA A 546 13.42 -45.12 -3.30
CA ALA A 546 13.55 -44.25 -4.47
C ALA A 546 14.64 -43.20 -4.21
N SER A 547 15.48 -42.93 -5.19
CA SER A 547 16.64 -42.05 -5.04
C SER A 547 17.01 -41.32 -6.33
N PHE A 548 17.74 -40.21 -6.20
CA PHE A 548 18.37 -39.51 -7.31
C PHE A 548 19.68 -38.85 -6.86
N GLU A 549 20.51 -38.49 -7.83
CA GLU A 549 21.64 -37.60 -7.64
C GLU A 549 21.41 -36.29 -8.40
N PHE A 550 21.83 -35.16 -7.84
CA PHE A 550 21.77 -33.87 -8.49
C PHE A 550 23.16 -33.21 -8.45
N PRO A 551 23.92 -33.25 -9.55
CA PRO A 551 25.19 -32.54 -9.65
C PRO A 551 24.93 -31.03 -9.81
N PHE A 552 25.64 -30.22 -9.04
CA PHE A 552 25.55 -28.77 -9.13
C PHE A 552 26.91 -28.11 -8.94
N THR A 553 27.03 -26.84 -9.34
CA THR A 553 28.17 -26.00 -9.04
C THR A 553 27.67 -24.80 -8.25
N GLY A 554 28.30 -24.52 -7.12
CA GLY A 554 27.91 -23.39 -6.30
C GLY A 554 28.25 -23.57 -4.83
N ARG A 555 27.49 -22.86 -3.99
CA ARG A 555 27.72 -22.73 -2.54
C ARG A 555 26.50 -23.08 -1.71
N ALA A 556 25.35 -23.26 -2.36
CA ALA A 556 24.14 -23.73 -1.70
C ALA A 556 23.33 -24.63 -2.63
N VAL A 557 22.64 -25.61 -2.04
CA VAL A 557 21.68 -26.49 -2.70
C VAL A 557 20.45 -26.68 -1.83
N GLY A 558 19.29 -26.72 -2.47
CA GLY A 558 18.01 -26.99 -1.83
C GLY A 558 17.00 -27.58 -2.80
N ILE A 559 15.82 -27.86 -2.28
CA ILE A 559 14.66 -28.35 -3.03
C ILE A 559 13.43 -27.50 -2.70
N ALA A 560 12.65 -27.15 -3.71
CA ALA A 560 11.27 -26.72 -3.54
C ALA A 560 10.38 -27.94 -3.75
N VAL A 561 9.59 -28.28 -2.75
CA VAL A 561 8.69 -29.44 -2.75
C VAL A 561 7.23 -29.03 -2.65
N ILE A 562 6.33 -29.93 -3.01
CA ILE A 562 4.91 -29.84 -2.67
C ILE A 562 4.62 -30.80 -1.51
N SER A 563 4.49 -30.23 -0.31
CA SER A 563 4.22 -30.98 0.92
C SER A 563 2.72 -31.16 1.13
N GLY A 564 2.24 -32.41 1.17
CA GLY A 564 0.83 -32.76 1.35
C GLY A 564 0.59 -33.84 2.40
N PRO A 565 -0.64 -34.37 2.52
CA PRO A 565 -1.01 -35.32 3.59
C PRO A 565 -0.22 -36.63 3.59
N ASP A 566 0.42 -36.93 2.46
CA ASP A 566 1.23 -38.11 2.22
C ASP A 566 2.72 -37.79 2.12
N ALA A 567 3.17 -36.60 2.56
CA ALA A 567 4.57 -36.20 2.52
C ALA A 567 5.48 -37.20 3.26
N GLY A 568 6.51 -37.66 2.55
CA GLY A 568 7.47 -38.65 3.02
C GLY A 568 8.66 -38.04 3.77
N ILE A 569 9.65 -38.88 4.04
CA ILE A 569 10.88 -38.51 4.73
C ILE A 569 12.07 -38.80 3.83
N LEU A 570 12.97 -37.85 3.69
CA LEU A 570 14.18 -38.00 2.90
C LEU A 570 15.39 -38.30 3.77
N SER A 571 16.31 -39.09 3.25
CA SER A 571 17.72 -39.09 3.60
C SER A 571 18.46 -38.32 2.51
N TYR A 572 19.29 -37.36 2.89
CA TYR A 572 20.12 -36.64 1.93
C TYR A 572 21.56 -36.49 2.43
N ARG A 573 22.50 -36.40 1.49
CA ARG A 573 23.89 -36.01 1.77
C ARG A 573 24.44 -35.20 0.60
N ILE A 574 25.40 -34.35 0.89
CA ILE A 574 26.15 -33.60 -0.13
C ILE A 574 27.55 -34.19 -0.17
N ASP A 575 27.99 -34.58 -1.36
CA ASP A 575 29.24 -35.29 -1.62
C ASP A 575 29.37 -36.55 -0.76
N GLY A 576 30.56 -36.79 -0.19
CA GLY A 576 30.83 -37.86 0.77
C GLY A 576 30.39 -37.55 2.22
N GLY A 577 29.55 -36.53 2.42
CA GLY A 577 29.06 -36.14 3.75
C GLY A 577 28.18 -37.20 4.41
N LYS A 578 27.94 -37.05 5.72
CA LYS A 578 27.04 -37.93 6.47
C LYS A 578 25.58 -37.74 6.02
N PRO A 579 24.81 -38.82 5.82
CA PRO A 579 23.37 -38.72 5.57
C PRO A 579 22.64 -38.00 6.69
N ARG A 580 21.70 -37.13 6.31
CA ARG A 580 20.81 -36.36 7.19
C ARG A 580 19.36 -36.70 6.85
N ARG A 581 18.53 -36.82 7.87
CA ARG A 581 17.08 -37.05 7.73
C ARG A 581 16.36 -35.70 7.59
N LEU A 582 15.38 -35.63 6.69
CA LEU A 582 14.55 -34.47 6.46
C LEU A 582 13.10 -34.90 6.31
N ASP A 583 12.25 -34.40 7.21
CA ASP A 583 10.82 -34.60 7.13
C ASP A 583 10.21 -33.57 6.16
N LEU A 584 9.46 -34.04 5.17
CA LEU A 584 8.77 -33.16 4.23
C LEU A 584 7.40 -32.72 4.75
N PHE A 585 6.89 -33.33 5.82
CA PHE A 585 5.60 -32.99 6.40
C PHE A 585 5.66 -31.67 7.17
N THR A 586 4.65 -30.83 6.98
CA THR A 586 4.51 -29.51 7.60
C THR A 586 3.23 -29.46 8.42
N GLN A 587 3.09 -28.42 9.25
CA GLN A 587 1.88 -28.20 10.03
C GLN A 587 0.61 -27.96 9.18
N TRP A 588 0.75 -27.66 7.87
CA TRP A 588 -0.39 -27.49 6.95
C TRP A 588 -0.64 -28.71 6.06
N SER A 589 0.21 -29.73 6.13
CA SER A 589 0.16 -30.88 5.21
C SER A 589 -1.14 -31.66 5.31
N THR A 590 -1.86 -31.62 6.43
CA THR A 590 -3.19 -32.26 6.54
C THR A 590 -4.30 -31.53 5.78
N GLN A 591 -4.06 -30.27 5.41
CA GLN A 591 -5.06 -29.38 4.80
C GLN A 591 -4.70 -29.01 3.36
N LEU A 592 -3.42 -29.05 3.00
CA LEU A 592 -2.90 -28.51 1.75
C LEU A 592 -1.74 -29.34 1.19
N HIS A 593 -1.65 -29.39 -0.13
CA HIS A 593 -0.42 -29.60 -0.89
C HIS A 593 0.28 -28.25 -1.07
N LEU A 594 1.14 -27.91 -0.11
CA LEU A 594 1.77 -26.59 0.05
C LEU A 594 3.17 -26.55 -0.58
N PRO A 595 3.51 -25.52 -1.39
CA PRO A 595 4.89 -25.31 -1.81
C PRO A 595 5.77 -24.97 -0.59
N TRP A 596 6.82 -25.77 -0.40
CA TRP A 596 7.72 -25.68 0.73
C TRP A 596 9.18 -25.72 0.28
N TYR A 597 10.01 -24.85 0.83
CA TYR A 597 11.39 -24.66 0.36
C TYR A 597 12.36 -25.10 1.44
N LEU A 598 13.26 -26.01 1.10
CA LEU A 598 14.14 -26.68 2.03
C LEU A 598 15.58 -26.55 1.54
N MET A 599 16.40 -25.81 2.29
CA MET A 599 17.83 -25.74 2.05
C MET A 599 18.50 -26.97 2.65
N LEU A 600 19.30 -27.67 1.84
CA LEU A 600 19.99 -28.90 2.22
C LEU A 600 21.47 -28.64 2.57
N GLY A 601 22.03 -27.58 2.02
CA GLY A 601 23.31 -26.99 2.45
C GLY A 601 23.44 -25.59 1.88
N ASP A 602 23.94 -24.64 2.67
CA ASP A 602 23.95 -23.23 2.28
C ASP A 602 25.20 -22.45 2.73
N ASP A 603 26.25 -23.20 3.10
CA ASP A 603 27.56 -22.73 3.53
C ASP A 603 28.71 -23.51 2.83
N LEU A 604 28.43 -24.10 1.66
CA LEU A 604 29.37 -24.96 0.95
C LEU A 604 30.54 -24.14 0.37
N LYS A 605 31.69 -24.81 0.23
CA LYS A 605 32.83 -24.25 -0.50
C LYS A 605 32.42 -23.98 -1.95
N PRO A 606 32.93 -22.93 -2.62
CA PRO A 606 32.69 -22.76 -4.04
C PRO A 606 33.26 -23.96 -4.83
N GLY A 607 32.43 -24.61 -5.64
CA GLY A 607 32.90 -25.72 -6.46
C GLY A 607 31.79 -26.62 -6.97
N LYS A 608 32.20 -27.76 -7.53
CA LYS A 608 31.30 -28.83 -7.96
C LYS A 608 30.93 -29.70 -6.76
N HIS A 609 29.65 -30.01 -6.65
CA HIS A 609 29.08 -30.83 -5.60
C HIS A 609 28.06 -31.80 -6.18
N THR A 610 27.76 -32.87 -5.45
CA THR A 610 26.66 -33.78 -5.78
C THR A 610 25.74 -33.94 -4.58
N LEU A 611 24.47 -33.59 -4.75
CA LEU A 611 23.42 -33.91 -3.79
C LEU A 611 22.94 -35.33 -4.05
N HIS A 612 22.96 -36.19 -3.04
CA HIS A 612 22.32 -37.51 -3.08
C HIS A 612 21.06 -37.47 -2.21
N VAL A 613 19.93 -37.93 -2.74
CA VAL A 613 18.65 -38.00 -2.03
C VAL A 613 18.06 -39.41 -2.15
N GLU A 614 17.50 -39.90 -1.05
CA GLU A 614 16.76 -41.15 -0.97
C GLU A 614 15.49 -40.95 -0.15
N LEU A 615 14.37 -41.49 -0.61
CA LEU A 615 13.10 -41.52 0.10
C LEU A 615 13.10 -42.70 1.08
N LEU A 616 13.03 -42.41 2.38
CA LEU A 616 13.05 -43.40 3.46
C LEU A 616 11.69 -44.07 3.63
N PRO A 617 11.60 -45.26 4.27
CA PRO A 617 10.33 -45.84 4.69
C PRO A 617 9.53 -44.90 5.60
N GLN A 618 8.22 -44.86 5.40
CA GLN A 618 7.31 -44.17 6.31
C GLN A 618 7.12 -45.02 7.57
N GLU A 619 7.47 -44.46 8.73
CA GLU A 619 7.40 -45.14 10.02
C GLU A 619 6.19 -44.68 10.86
N ASP A 620 5.54 -43.58 10.47
CA ASP A 620 4.39 -43.00 11.15
C ASP A 620 3.07 -43.53 10.54
N ALA A 621 2.37 -44.37 11.30
CA ALA A 621 1.08 -44.96 10.90
C ALA A 621 -0.04 -43.91 10.71
N GLY A 622 0.12 -42.68 11.19
CA GLY A 622 -0.83 -41.59 11.00
C GLY A 622 -0.73 -40.89 9.64
N ARG A 623 0.32 -41.15 8.85
CA ARG A 623 0.56 -40.48 7.56
C ARG A 623 -0.04 -41.25 6.39
N LYS A 624 -0.61 -40.53 5.42
CA LYS A 624 -1.38 -41.12 4.31
C LYS A 624 -0.52 -41.56 3.12
N GLY A 625 0.77 -41.78 3.32
CA GLY A 625 1.69 -42.23 2.28
C GLY A 625 3.14 -41.81 2.53
N ASN A 626 3.92 -41.81 1.45
CA ASN A 626 5.36 -41.58 1.49
C ASN A 626 5.86 -40.86 0.23
N ALA A 627 5.27 -39.72 -0.11
CA ALA A 627 5.52 -38.99 -1.34
C ALA A 627 6.59 -37.91 -1.18
N CYS A 628 7.45 -37.79 -2.20
CA CYS A 628 8.30 -36.63 -2.44
C CYS A 628 7.93 -36.05 -3.81
N ARG A 629 7.70 -34.74 -3.88
CA ARG A 629 7.33 -34.03 -5.10
C ARG A 629 8.18 -32.78 -5.21
N ILE A 630 9.22 -32.81 -6.04
CA ILE A 630 10.12 -31.68 -6.22
C ILE A 630 9.67 -30.88 -7.44
N VAL A 631 9.37 -29.60 -7.25
CA VAL A 631 9.01 -28.67 -8.34
C VAL A 631 10.23 -27.94 -8.89
N HIS A 632 11.20 -27.59 -8.03
CA HIS A 632 12.46 -26.97 -8.43
C HIS A 632 13.64 -27.43 -7.58
N PHE A 633 14.81 -27.54 -8.20
CA PHE A 633 16.07 -27.51 -7.47
C PHE A 633 16.48 -26.06 -7.21
N LEU A 634 17.09 -25.80 -6.06
CA LEU A 634 17.56 -24.47 -5.65
C LEU A 634 19.08 -24.50 -5.65
N VAL A 635 19.73 -23.59 -6.37
CA VAL A 635 21.21 -23.47 -6.37
C VAL A 635 21.63 -22.02 -6.25
N ASN A 636 22.60 -21.75 -5.38
CA ASN A 636 23.35 -20.49 -5.35
C ASN A 636 24.72 -20.75 -5.94
N GLU A 637 24.93 -20.32 -7.19
CA GLU A 637 26.14 -20.59 -8.00
C GLU A 637 27.39 -19.84 -7.51
#